data_AF-A0A6A3ICJ3-F1
#
_entry.id   AF-A0A6A3ICJ3-F1
#
_cell.length_a   1.000
_cell.length_b   1.000
_cell.length_c   1.000
_cell.angle_alpha   90.00
_cell.angle_beta   90.00
_cell.angle_gamma   90.00
#
_symmetry.space_group_name_H-M   'P 1'
#
loop_
_entity.id
_entity.type
_entity.pdbx_description
1 polymer ?
#
loop_
_entity_poly.entity_id
_entity_poly.type
_entity_poly.pdbx_seq_one_letter_code
_entity_poly.pdbx_strand_id
1 'polypeptide(L)'
;MSSDDVSARLPSVICMPKVVRDLLWTVTSPHLLSGDRFPVLPPEFGLEALKFDVVIDWLNGLVTDPTPLLVFLQETTSNGRSLALGVYFSTLLEYWLRFCPHLGMEKMEIGKQIVSSTNRTVGQLKFLFRCNFASTQEARDQHRDFHVESSVKFFLLNPVDNGRNGFLIDSSSEDDRSMERNSHVPLEQFVGPHLGENLAWRVQEVERKLAMCRGESVRAWLEENYSDNVQSHIVLRGYLFKPLHHFESTSQTTVAHDWCFHRNPAKGVGMDMSSNPSIATDHLRGWWTTAMETDLPAKVRANAQQGFGESRFVILPNLQWLSPVVAVESTQSGQIYVEGDNRLDIPEVGALTLDELMAFVREHFQKVASAAEANKTGGVAMPLLVAEIVRCFNTLAVVSENGHQHWYELSRGFILDPKCWDPSPLCSEPVRFRRTLRRNIATGLDEREYEVRRLGCADEGFIKPDADEITAQDEQKRHEFVEPATVGPEDLSKELVLVLGAENTKFSHAELKRSTKELLMWRRQHPAECASNGNDADESAYLRSCLETLIGRANGEEEPKLARRVGYLLLDVLDNLNRESRLNDSDVASSQECVAWVTLLASVVNDPERWEFLNLVLRAIDLTLRADPFRNTSESSSFSFLDKLVAARSPRWNAIVVEAIRVFRIGELAPGHKVQVKSTEDAQKVKLIFADFVQQCDWQSAERLVTLVQDPVMMQTLFKHLSLLNMTKALKRLQKIAAGIHNSTEFTLQAAAHSDSTDEISSHLLGSPVDHAMNRSLNKNRPHELKWKYIDSLEEIEEVIQHLQKCEATLHSEDVSDEQRVAWNALVGIDYTVYVIDVQVLGKAAAAPLNFIWKSASRLLLIGFCVASDIQRIRNSFPDLGSLFDRRKEETLRRPLLLELKELALFRHVPAKNWGLSKLYRACLGEQVDKEQQCSDWGSRPLSNVQLAYAAKDAYAVQRLALHFLADVSFARARGEGGSVSDSILDYMKGFDACRNFSYSWTVASASHPLGKQHVKAALQALGVQARFLRCDESENAGLLVKSIALLVRKGKQTNAPRRILHAVAVLPLDRSIDMQALGSLLGADPDDVSLADQETLVRVFGYSRGCLGPIGLREQSAMRIIVDDCVKSEDYLLCGAGEADEVYAIAPEVLIKTVDAVVAKNSS
;
A
#
# COMPACT_ATOMS: atom_id res chain seq x y z
N MET A 1 -34.72 43.81 6.86
CA MET A 1 -33.87 44.12 5.70
C MET A 1 -33.69 42.83 4.91
N SER A 2 -34.02 42.86 3.62
CA SER A 2 -33.72 41.77 2.70
C SER A 2 -32.20 41.69 2.45
N SER A 3 -31.70 40.56 1.92
CA SER A 3 -30.29 40.46 1.50
C SER A 3 -29.91 41.52 0.44
N ASP A 4 -30.90 41.96 -0.34
CA ASP A 4 -30.79 43.05 -1.31
C ASP A 4 -30.57 44.43 -0.66
N ASP A 5 -31.19 44.69 0.49
CA ASP A 5 -31.00 45.96 1.20
C ASP A 5 -29.62 46.06 1.84
N VAL A 6 -28.98 44.93 2.15
CA VAL A 6 -27.65 44.85 2.75
C VAL A 6 -26.55 44.98 1.69
N SER A 7 -26.73 44.35 0.51
CA SER A 7 -25.75 44.42 -0.59
C SER A 7 -25.59 45.84 -1.14
N ALA A 8 -26.65 46.66 -1.11
CA ALA A 8 -26.62 48.05 -1.54
C ALA A 8 -25.80 48.98 -0.63
N ARG A 9 -25.44 48.55 0.58
CA ARG A 9 -24.72 49.37 1.58
C ARG A 9 -23.21 49.27 1.51
N LEU A 10 -22.70 48.23 0.85
CA LEU A 10 -21.28 48.04 0.61
C LEU A 10 -20.92 48.51 -0.81
N PRO A 11 -19.66 48.95 -1.04
CA PRO A 11 -19.14 49.21 -2.36
C PRO A 11 -19.37 48.02 -3.27
N SER A 12 -19.53 48.29 -4.57
CA SER A 12 -19.67 47.22 -5.53
C SER A 12 -18.48 46.27 -5.45
N VAL A 13 -18.72 44.96 -5.52
CA VAL A 13 -17.69 43.91 -5.44
C VAL A 13 -16.57 44.11 -6.49
N ILE A 14 -16.90 44.83 -7.57
CA ILE A 14 -16.00 45.33 -8.61
C ILE A 14 -14.80 46.09 -8.04
N CYS A 15 -15.05 46.96 -7.08
CA CYS A 15 -14.07 47.88 -6.51
C CYS A 15 -13.45 47.33 -5.22
N MET A 16 -13.89 46.16 -4.76
CA MET A 16 -13.37 45.56 -3.53
C MET A 16 -12.07 44.80 -3.81
N PRO A 17 -11.01 45.00 -3.01
CA PRO A 17 -9.83 44.14 -3.05
C PRO A 17 -10.21 42.67 -2.86
N LYS A 18 -9.56 41.77 -3.62
CA LYS A 18 -9.84 40.32 -3.58
C LYS A 18 -9.90 39.77 -2.16
N VAL A 19 -8.94 40.12 -1.32
CA VAL A 19 -8.84 39.62 0.06
C VAL A 19 -10.06 40.00 0.91
N VAL A 20 -10.64 41.18 0.69
CA VAL A 20 -11.86 41.64 1.37
C VAL A 20 -13.10 40.92 0.83
N ARG A 21 -13.14 40.67 -0.49
CA ARG A 21 -14.20 39.83 -1.09
C ARG A 21 -14.19 38.41 -0.51
N ASP A 22 -13.01 37.81 -0.35
CA ASP A 22 -12.86 36.47 0.21
C ASP A 22 -13.22 36.43 1.71
N LEU A 23 -12.90 37.49 2.47
CA LEU A 23 -13.36 37.66 3.85
C LEU A 23 -14.90 37.66 3.91
N LEU A 24 -15.54 38.50 3.08
CA LEU A 24 -16.99 38.60 3.03
C LEU A 24 -17.63 37.28 2.58
N TRP A 25 -17.05 36.62 1.56
CA TRP A 25 -17.53 35.32 1.08
C TRP A 25 -17.41 34.24 2.17
N THR A 26 -16.32 34.23 2.93
CA THR A 26 -16.09 33.25 4.01
C THR A 26 -17.22 33.23 5.04
N VAL A 27 -17.77 34.42 5.35
CA VAL A 27 -18.76 34.59 6.43
C VAL A 27 -20.21 34.67 5.92
N THR A 28 -20.42 35.07 4.67
CA THR A 28 -21.77 35.28 4.10
C THR A 28 -22.17 34.31 2.98
N SER A 29 -21.25 33.54 2.39
CA SER A 29 -21.63 32.49 1.43
C SER A 29 -22.47 31.41 2.12
N PRO A 30 -23.43 30.75 1.47
CA PRO A 30 -24.22 29.67 2.07
C PRO A 30 -23.40 28.47 2.58
N HIS A 31 -23.94 27.74 3.56
CA HIS A 31 -23.32 26.49 4.02
C HIS A 31 -23.57 25.38 3.00
N LEU A 32 -22.72 24.35 2.96
CA LEU A 32 -23.01 23.15 2.16
C LEU A 32 -24.08 22.28 2.82
N LEU A 33 -24.13 22.25 4.16
CA LEU A 33 -25.05 21.43 4.93
C LEU A 33 -26.26 22.24 5.38
N SER A 34 -27.43 21.59 5.44
CA SER A 34 -28.66 22.21 5.90
C SER A 34 -28.59 22.55 7.40
N GLY A 35 -28.97 23.78 7.74
CA GLY A 35 -29.10 24.23 9.13
C GLY A 35 -30.21 23.51 9.91
N ASP A 36 -31.18 22.90 9.21
CA ASP A 36 -32.26 22.12 9.84
C ASP A 36 -31.75 20.78 10.40
N ARG A 37 -30.60 20.31 9.90
CA ARG A 37 -30.05 18.97 10.21
C ARG A 37 -28.72 19.03 10.94
N PHE A 38 -27.97 20.11 10.75
CA PHE A 38 -26.64 20.29 11.34
C PHE A 38 -26.57 21.63 12.06
N PRO A 39 -25.84 21.73 13.19
CA PRO A 39 -25.66 22.98 13.90
C PRO A 39 -24.69 23.89 13.13
N VAL A 40 -25.15 24.51 12.04
CA VAL A 40 -24.34 25.45 11.27
C VAL A 40 -24.21 26.78 12.01
N LEU A 41 -23.12 27.52 11.77
CA LEU A 41 -22.90 28.79 12.47
C LEU A 41 -24.08 29.76 12.25
N PRO A 42 -24.64 30.37 13.30
CA PRO A 42 -25.83 31.21 13.18
C PRO A 42 -25.64 32.43 12.26
N PRO A 43 -26.69 32.90 11.55
CA PRO A 43 -26.64 34.04 10.63
C PRO A 43 -26.14 35.36 11.23
N GLU A 44 -26.24 35.52 12.55
CA GLU A 44 -25.72 36.65 13.35
C GLU A 44 -24.21 36.85 13.18
N PHE A 45 -23.48 35.77 12.90
CA PHE A 45 -22.04 35.84 12.62
C PHE A 45 -21.73 36.17 11.15
N GLY A 46 -22.72 36.24 10.28
CA GLY A 46 -22.54 36.44 8.84
C GLY A 46 -23.44 37.56 8.31
N LEU A 47 -24.48 37.19 7.58
CA LEU A 47 -25.37 38.15 6.89
C LEU A 47 -26.07 39.13 7.84
N GLU A 48 -26.43 38.71 9.06
CA GLU A 48 -27.13 39.61 9.97
C GLU A 48 -26.20 40.62 10.67
N ALA A 49 -24.91 40.30 10.81
CA ALA A 49 -23.91 41.27 11.29
C ALA A 49 -23.83 42.51 10.38
N LEU A 50 -24.14 42.36 9.09
CA LEU A 50 -24.13 43.44 8.11
C LEU A 50 -25.34 44.38 8.23
N LYS A 51 -26.31 44.09 9.10
CA LYS A 51 -27.40 45.03 9.43
C LYS A 51 -26.88 46.20 10.28
N PHE A 52 -25.72 46.07 10.92
CA PHE A 52 -25.16 47.06 11.82
C PHE A 52 -24.19 48.01 11.11
N ASP A 53 -24.43 49.33 11.25
CA ASP A 53 -23.64 50.39 10.60
C ASP A 53 -22.14 50.29 10.93
N VAL A 54 -21.81 49.99 12.19
CA VAL A 54 -20.42 49.84 12.65
C VAL A 54 -19.65 48.75 11.89
N VAL A 55 -20.33 47.68 11.45
CA VAL A 55 -19.70 46.60 10.66
C VAL A 55 -19.50 47.05 9.22
N ILE A 56 -20.48 47.76 8.66
CA ILE A 56 -20.40 48.31 7.31
C ILE A 56 -19.26 49.35 7.21
N ASP A 57 -19.16 50.25 8.19
CA ASP A 57 -18.09 51.26 8.24
C ASP A 57 -16.70 50.61 8.36
N TRP A 58 -16.58 49.57 9.19
CA TRP A 58 -15.35 48.79 9.33
C TRP A 58 -14.95 48.09 8.02
N LEU A 59 -15.92 47.44 7.34
CA LEU A 59 -15.69 46.83 6.04
C LEU A 59 -15.31 47.86 4.96
N ASN A 60 -15.94 49.03 4.94
CA ASN A 60 -15.58 50.13 4.05
C ASN A 60 -14.14 50.63 4.29
N GLY A 61 -13.73 50.66 5.57
CA GLY A 61 -12.33 50.90 5.95
C GLY A 61 -11.39 49.87 5.32
N LEU A 62 -11.72 48.58 5.39
CA LEU A 62 -10.92 47.51 4.78
C LEU A 62 -10.94 47.53 3.24
N VAL A 63 -12.04 47.94 2.62
CA VAL A 63 -12.10 48.13 1.16
C VAL A 63 -11.16 49.25 0.74
N THR A 64 -11.07 50.32 1.53
CA THR A 64 -10.19 51.46 1.28
C THR A 64 -8.72 51.11 1.56
N ASP A 65 -8.44 50.43 2.66
CA ASP A 65 -7.11 49.94 3.03
C ASP A 65 -7.16 48.51 3.58
N PRO A 66 -6.84 47.49 2.77
CA PRO A 66 -6.85 46.09 3.20
C PRO A 66 -5.60 45.70 4.00
N THR A 67 -4.68 46.63 4.28
CA THR A 67 -3.40 46.35 4.96
C THR A 67 -3.56 45.61 6.30
N PRO A 68 -4.49 45.96 7.20
CA PRO A 68 -4.65 45.23 8.47
C PRO A 68 -4.97 43.74 8.28
N LEU A 69 -5.80 43.41 7.29
CA LEU A 69 -6.15 42.02 6.94
C LEU A 69 -4.97 41.29 6.30
N LEU A 70 -4.24 41.96 5.40
CA LEU A 70 -3.07 41.38 4.74
C LEU A 70 -1.93 41.07 5.72
N VAL A 71 -1.64 42.00 6.64
CA VAL A 71 -0.63 41.79 7.71
C VAL A 71 -1.02 40.61 8.59
N PHE A 72 -2.28 40.53 9.01
CA PHE A 72 -2.76 39.41 9.81
C PHE A 72 -2.59 38.05 9.10
N LEU A 73 -2.92 38.00 7.81
CA LEU A 73 -2.74 36.80 6.98
C LEU A 73 -1.26 36.42 6.86
N GLN A 74 -0.35 37.38 6.73
CA GLN A 74 1.09 37.14 6.63
C GLN A 74 1.71 36.65 7.96
N GLU A 75 1.37 37.28 9.08
CA GLU A 75 1.88 36.92 10.42
C GLU A 75 1.44 35.51 10.83
N THR A 76 0.20 35.14 10.51
CA THR A 76 -0.33 33.81 10.84
C THR A 76 0.29 32.70 9.98
N THR A 77 1.00 33.06 8.90
CA THR A 77 1.48 32.12 7.87
C THR A 77 3.01 32.08 7.71
N SER A 78 3.75 32.92 8.44
CA SER A 78 5.21 33.16 8.28
C SER A 78 6.13 31.98 8.65
N ASN A 79 5.59 30.80 9.00
CA ASN A 79 6.35 29.58 9.31
C ASN A 79 6.91 28.86 8.06
N GLY A 80 7.14 29.57 6.94
CA GLY A 80 7.82 29.04 5.75
C GLY A 80 7.09 27.95 4.96
N ARG A 81 5.75 27.88 5.05
CA ARG A 81 4.93 26.92 4.27
C ARG A 81 4.01 27.67 3.30
N SER A 82 3.93 27.20 2.05
CA SER A 82 2.99 27.71 1.04
C SER A 82 1.55 27.72 1.59
N LEU A 83 0.82 28.80 1.36
CA LEU A 83 -0.51 29.04 1.91
C LEU A 83 -1.56 28.11 1.30
N ALA A 84 -1.85 27.00 1.97
CA ALA A 84 -2.91 26.09 1.54
C ALA A 84 -4.30 26.76 1.68
N LEU A 85 -5.20 26.53 0.72
CA LEU A 85 -6.55 27.11 0.68
C LEU A 85 -7.34 26.95 1.98
N GLY A 86 -7.24 25.78 2.63
CA GLY A 86 -7.93 25.53 3.89
C GLY A 86 -7.40 26.33 5.08
N VAL A 87 -6.11 26.70 5.06
CA VAL A 87 -5.50 27.59 6.05
C VAL A 87 -5.96 29.01 5.77
N TYR A 88 -5.88 29.47 4.52
CA TYR A 88 -6.37 30.79 4.10
C TYR A 88 -7.82 31.06 4.53
N PHE A 89 -8.73 30.15 4.19
CA PHE A 89 -10.14 30.23 4.61
C PHE A 89 -10.31 30.28 6.13
N SER A 90 -9.52 29.48 6.86
CA SER A 90 -9.58 29.44 8.32
C SER A 90 -9.12 30.76 8.95
N THR A 91 -8.05 31.35 8.42
CA THR A 91 -7.50 32.63 8.90
C THR A 91 -8.41 33.81 8.57
N LEU A 92 -9.09 33.79 7.42
CA LEU A 92 -10.14 34.78 7.12
C LEU A 92 -11.29 34.72 8.13
N LEU A 93 -11.76 33.50 8.45
CA LEU A 93 -12.80 33.33 9.47
C LEU A 93 -12.31 33.78 10.85
N GLU A 94 -11.07 33.48 11.21
CA GLU A 94 -10.44 33.96 12.45
C GLU A 94 -10.43 35.49 12.53
N TYR A 95 -10.00 36.16 11.45
CA TYR A 95 -9.97 37.62 11.38
C TYR A 95 -11.36 38.21 11.61
N TRP A 96 -12.37 37.67 10.94
CA TRP A 96 -13.75 38.12 11.13
C TRP A 96 -14.22 37.93 12.58
N LEU A 97 -14.04 36.74 13.14
CA LEU A 97 -14.48 36.44 14.51
C LEU A 97 -13.77 37.34 15.52
N ARG A 98 -12.46 37.57 15.36
CA ARG A 98 -11.65 38.35 16.29
C ARG A 98 -11.94 39.85 16.22
N PHE A 99 -12.17 40.40 15.04
CA PHE A 99 -12.17 41.85 14.82
C PHE A 99 -13.51 42.45 14.40
N CYS A 100 -14.53 41.64 14.09
CA CYS A 100 -15.84 42.17 13.73
C CYS A 100 -16.45 42.93 14.93
N PRO A 101 -16.73 44.25 14.78
CA PRO A 101 -17.11 45.09 15.91
C PRO A 101 -18.48 44.74 16.49
N HIS A 102 -19.34 44.07 15.73
CA HIS A 102 -20.64 43.60 16.21
C HIS A 102 -20.52 42.47 17.23
N LEU A 103 -19.49 41.63 17.14
CA LEU A 103 -19.40 40.42 17.94
C LEU A 103 -19.03 40.70 19.39
N GLY A 104 -18.35 41.81 19.70
CA GLY A 104 -17.92 42.10 21.08
C GLY A 104 -17.08 40.95 21.64
N MET A 105 -16.03 40.56 20.92
CA MET A 105 -15.19 39.41 21.26
C MET A 105 -14.43 39.65 22.56
N GLU A 106 -14.62 38.78 23.56
CA GLU A 106 -14.01 38.93 24.88
C GLU A 106 -12.87 37.93 25.13
N LYS A 107 -13.03 36.70 24.65
CA LYS A 107 -12.05 35.62 24.79
C LYS A 107 -12.06 34.78 23.52
N MET A 108 -10.89 34.40 23.02
CA MET A 108 -10.76 33.55 21.85
C MET A 108 -9.51 32.67 21.92
N GLU A 109 -9.69 31.39 21.65
CA GLU A 109 -8.66 30.36 21.63
C GLU A 109 -8.72 29.58 20.30
N ILE A 110 -7.56 29.30 19.72
CA ILE A 110 -7.44 28.68 18.40
C ILE A 110 -6.70 27.34 18.53
N GLY A 111 -7.29 26.27 18.00
CA GLY A 111 -6.62 24.99 17.84
C GLY A 111 -6.25 24.27 19.14
N LYS A 112 -7.06 24.39 20.20
CA LYS A 112 -6.84 23.70 21.48
C LYS A 112 -6.80 22.19 21.26
N GLN A 113 -5.65 21.59 21.49
CA GLN A 113 -5.43 20.17 21.25
C GLN A 113 -6.13 19.32 22.32
N ILE A 114 -6.73 18.22 21.91
CA ILE A 114 -7.25 17.19 22.81
C ILE A 114 -6.29 16.00 22.71
N VAL A 115 -5.77 15.57 23.86
CA VAL A 115 -4.84 14.44 23.97
C VAL A 115 -5.44 13.34 24.82
N SER A 116 -5.09 12.09 24.55
CA SER A 116 -5.43 10.96 25.42
C SER A 116 -4.50 10.88 26.62
N SER A 117 -4.83 9.99 27.56
CA SER A 117 -3.97 9.57 28.69
C SER A 117 -2.53 9.17 28.29
N THR A 118 -2.31 8.78 27.03
CA THR A 118 -0.98 8.44 26.48
C THR A 118 -0.27 9.62 25.80
N ASN A 119 -0.77 10.85 26.00
CA ASN A 119 -0.30 12.10 25.37
C ASN A 119 -0.33 12.08 23.83
N ARG A 120 -1.22 11.25 23.26
CA ARG A 120 -1.47 11.20 21.82
C ARG A 120 -2.60 12.16 21.48
N THR A 121 -2.40 13.06 20.53
CA THR A 121 -3.47 13.94 20.03
C THR A 121 -4.60 13.11 19.41
N VAL A 122 -5.80 13.21 19.99
CA VAL A 122 -7.04 12.56 19.53
C VAL A 122 -7.92 13.52 18.73
N GLY A 123 -7.74 14.82 18.93
CA GLY A 123 -8.52 15.87 18.29
C GLY A 123 -8.00 17.26 18.58
N GLN A 124 -8.75 18.27 18.15
CA GLN A 124 -8.55 19.66 18.53
C GLN A 124 -9.88 20.40 18.43
N LEU A 125 -10.11 21.38 19.29
CA LEU A 125 -11.17 22.37 19.17
C LEU A 125 -10.66 23.52 18.32
N LYS A 126 -11.23 23.73 17.14
CA LYS A 126 -10.63 24.65 16.16
C LYS A 126 -10.74 26.12 16.54
N PHE A 127 -11.95 26.59 16.84
CA PHE A 127 -12.21 27.93 17.39
C PHE A 127 -13.03 27.78 18.65
N LEU A 128 -12.61 28.40 19.73
CA LEU A 128 -13.35 28.46 20.96
C LEU A 128 -13.37 29.92 21.41
N PHE A 129 -14.55 30.50 21.61
CA PHE A 129 -14.64 31.93 21.88
C PHE A 129 -15.87 32.34 22.69
N ARG A 130 -15.72 33.46 23.39
CA ARG A 130 -16.75 34.17 24.14
C ARG A 130 -17.05 35.49 23.48
N CYS A 131 -18.31 35.75 23.22
CA CYS A 131 -18.76 37.00 22.65
C CYS A 131 -20.02 37.53 23.35
N ASN A 132 -20.21 38.85 23.27
CA ASN A 132 -21.36 39.55 23.80
C ASN A 132 -21.96 40.42 22.68
N PHE A 133 -22.81 39.81 21.87
CA PHE A 133 -23.61 40.50 20.87
C PHE A 133 -25.10 40.30 21.15
N ALA A 134 -25.85 41.39 21.08
CA ALA A 134 -27.25 41.42 21.47
C ALA A 134 -28.17 41.00 20.32
N SER A 135 -29.02 39.98 20.53
CA SER A 135 -30.19 39.75 19.68
C SER A 135 -31.36 40.69 20.04
N THR A 136 -31.39 41.20 21.29
CA THR A 136 -32.40 42.10 21.85
C THR A 136 -31.81 43.04 22.91
N GLN A 137 -32.44 44.19 23.18
CA GLN A 137 -31.94 45.19 24.15
C GLN A 137 -31.81 44.65 25.59
N GLU A 138 -32.55 43.61 25.95
CA GLU A 138 -32.52 42.95 27.28
C GLU A 138 -31.38 41.93 27.43
N ALA A 139 -30.73 41.51 26.33
CA ALA A 139 -29.71 40.45 26.31
C ALA A 139 -28.25 40.96 26.28
N ARG A 140 -28.03 42.27 26.41
CA ARG A 140 -26.68 42.90 26.34
C ARG A 140 -25.70 42.50 27.44
N ASP A 141 -26.18 41.83 28.49
CA ASP A 141 -25.38 41.41 29.64
C ASP A 141 -25.13 39.89 29.70
N GLN A 142 -25.48 39.13 28.65
CA GLN A 142 -25.30 37.67 28.61
C GLN A 142 -24.16 37.26 27.68
N HIS A 143 -23.04 36.83 28.29
CA HIS A 143 -21.93 36.20 27.58
C HIS A 143 -22.39 34.88 26.93
N ARG A 144 -21.97 34.65 25.68
CA ARG A 144 -22.23 33.39 24.96
C ARG A 144 -20.92 32.75 24.53
N ASP A 145 -20.79 31.47 24.80
CA ASP A 145 -19.59 30.69 24.49
C ASP A 145 -19.85 29.74 23.32
N PHE A 146 -18.92 29.70 22.37
CA PHE A 146 -19.06 28.94 21.13
C PHE A 146 -17.82 28.11 20.86
N HIS A 147 -18.05 26.88 20.40
CA HIS A 147 -17.06 26.08 19.71
C HIS A 147 -17.41 26.02 18.23
N VAL A 148 -16.47 26.34 17.35
CA VAL A 148 -16.71 26.33 15.90
C VAL A 148 -15.65 25.49 15.20
N GLU A 149 -16.10 24.47 14.48
CA GLU A 149 -15.29 23.78 13.49
C GLU A 149 -15.43 24.50 12.13
N SER A 150 -14.37 24.51 11.32
CA SER A 150 -14.46 25.11 9.98
C SER A 150 -13.72 24.33 8.90
N SER A 151 -14.29 24.34 7.69
CA SER A 151 -13.73 23.73 6.50
C SER A 151 -14.31 24.35 5.24
N VAL A 152 -13.48 24.48 4.20
CA VAL A 152 -13.92 24.77 2.83
C VAL A 152 -13.78 23.50 1.98
N LYS A 153 -14.83 23.14 1.21
CA LYS A 153 -14.87 21.90 0.42
C LYS A 153 -15.56 22.08 -0.92
N PHE A 154 -15.11 21.29 -1.89
CA PHE A 154 -15.62 21.28 -3.25
C PHE A 154 -15.90 19.82 -3.60
N PHE A 155 -17.13 19.52 -4.02
CA PHE A 155 -17.55 18.15 -4.36
C PHE A 155 -18.22 18.10 -5.72
N LEU A 156 -17.93 17.06 -6.48
CA LEU A 156 -18.45 16.75 -7.80
C LEU A 156 -19.49 15.63 -7.66
N LEU A 157 -20.68 15.81 -8.21
CA LEU A 157 -21.71 14.78 -8.26
C LEU A 157 -21.33 13.72 -9.31
N ASN A 158 -21.17 12.47 -8.89
CA ASN A 158 -21.11 11.31 -9.76
C ASN A 158 -22.52 10.85 -10.17
N PRO A 159 -22.92 10.93 -11.45
CA PRO A 159 -24.23 10.47 -11.89
C PRO A 159 -24.29 8.94 -11.86
N VAL A 160 -25.27 8.38 -11.15
CA VAL A 160 -25.58 6.94 -11.20
C VAL A 160 -26.65 6.75 -12.25
N ASP A 161 -26.35 6.03 -13.33
CA ASP A 161 -27.37 5.57 -14.27
C ASP A 161 -28.29 4.57 -13.54
N ASN A 162 -29.48 5.01 -13.13
CA ASN A 162 -30.54 4.17 -12.56
C ASN A 162 -31.13 3.16 -13.58
N GLY A 163 -30.38 2.78 -14.63
CA GLY A 163 -30.88 2.07 -15.81
C GLY A 163 -30.39 0.64 -16.02
N ARG A 164 -29.52 0.06 -15.19
CA ARG A 164 -29.02 -1.33 -15.37
C ARG A 164 -28.88 -2.10 -14.07
N ASN A 165 -30.01 -2.41 -13.44
CA ASN A 165 -30.24 -3.69 -12.76
C ASN A 165 -31.73 -3.77 -12.43
N GLY A 166 -32.50 -4.28 -13.39
CA GLY A 166 -33.84 -4.80 -13.11
C GLY A 166 -33.69 -6.03 -12.23
N PHE A 167 -33.75 -5.84 -10.91
CA PHE A 167 -34.22 -6.89 -10.02
C PHE A 167 -35.75 -6.84 -10.08
N LEU A 168 -36.33 -7.85 -10.72
CA LEU A 168 -37.75 -8.16 -10.65
C LEU A 168 -38.15 -8.25 -9.18
N ILE A 169 -38.93 -7.28 -8.69
CA ILE A 169 -39.63 -7.42 -7.41
C ILE A 169 -40.96 -8.07 -7.74
N ASP A 170 -41.05 -9.34 -7.35
CA ASP A 170 -42.27 -10.13 -7.30
C ASP A 170 -43.26 -9.45 -6.35
N SER A 171 -44.38 -8.99 -6.89
CA SER A 171 -45.42 -8.27 -6.16
C SER A 171 -46.33 -9.27 -5.45
N SER A 172 -45.96 -9.72 -4.25
CA SER A 172 -46.93 -10.26 -3.27
C SER A 172 -46.36 -10.31 -1.84
N SER A 173 -46.42 -9.18 -1.14
CA SER A 173 -46.65 -9.19 0.32
C SER A 173 -47.14 -7.82 0.77
N GLU A 174 -48.34 -7.82 1.34
CA GLU A 174 -48.97 -6.69 2.01
C GLU A 174 -48.25 -6.45 3.34
N ASP A 175 -47.31 -5.48 3.38
CA ASP A 175 -46.87 -4.86 4.64
C ASP A 175 -46.47 -3.40 4.34
N ASP A 176 -47.50 -2.57 4.29
CA ASP A 176 -47.49 -1.19 3.84
C ASP A 176 -47.38 -0.22 5.03
N ARG A 177 -46.16 0.13 5.48
CA ARG A 177 -45.81 1.35 6.26
C ARG A 177 -44.31 1.76 6.25
N SER A 178 -43.51 1.46 5.22
CA SER A 178 -42.12 1.96 5.17
C SER A 178 -41.51 2.31 3.81
N MET A 179 -42.32 2.40 2.73
CA MET A 179 -41.84 2.75 1.39
C MET A 179 -42.05 4.23 1.02
N GLU A 180 -41.33 5.13 1.69
CA GLU A 180 -41.07 6.49 1.17
C GLU A 180 -39.57 6.85 1.13
N ARG A 181 -38.68 5.92 1.49
CA ARG A 181 -37.23 6.19 1.51
C ARG A 181 -36.55 5.87 0.18
N ASN A 182 -36.34 6.92 -0.61
CA ASN A 182 -35.11 7.25 -1.39
C ASN A 182 -35.37 7.68 -2.84
N SER A 183 -35.91 8.89 -3.05
CA SER A 183 -35.84 9.60 -4.35
C SER A 183 -34.70 10.63 -4.42
N HIS A 184 -33.82 10.68 -3.42
CA HIS A 184 -32.76 11.69 -3.29
C HIS A 184 -31.38 11.10 -3.62
N VAL A 185 -30.51 11.95 -4.16
CA VAL A 185 -29.10 11.60 -4.40
C VAL A 185 -28.38 11.35 -3.06
N PRO A 186 -27.74 10.18 -2.88
CA PRO A 186 -26.94 9.89 -1.68
C PRO A 186 -25.72 10.80 -1.54
N LEU A 187 -25.29 11.08 -0.31
CA LEU A 187 -24.14 11.97 -0.04
C LEU A 187 -22.81 11.37 -0.52
N GLU A 188 -22.74 10.05 -0.66
CA GLU A 188 -21.58 9.29 -1.14
C GLU A 188 -21.26 9.60 -2.59
N GLN A 189 -22.25 10.03 -3.38
CA GLN A 189 -22.09 10.38 -4.79
C GLN A 189 -21.44 11.75 -4.98
N PHE A 190 -21.29 12.55 -3.93
CA PHE A 190 -20.58 13.84 -3.98
C PHE A 190 -19.12 13.62 -3.60
N VAL A 191 -18.23 13.54 -4.59
CA VAL A 191 -16.81 13.20 -4.41
C VAL A 191 -15.89 14.41 -4.61
N GLY A 192 -14.79 14.50 -3.88
CA GLY A 192 -13.82 15.58 -4.09
C GLY A 192 -13.16 15.51 -5.47
N PRO A 193 -12.77 16.65 -6.09
CA PRO A 193 -12.16 16.65 -7.43
C PRO A 193 -10.87 15.83 -7.51
N HIS A 194 -10.12 15.75 -6.41
CA HIS A 194 -8.90 14.94 -6.29
C HIS A 194 -9.15 13.52 -5.78
N LEU A 195 -10.41 13.06 -5.72
CA LEU A 195 -10.83 11.75 -5.23
C LEU A 195 -10.34 11.43 -3.80
N GLY A 196 -10.14 12.45 -2.96
CA GLY A 196 -9.58 12.28 -1.61
C GLY A 196 -10.60 11.92 -0.52
N GLU A 197 -11.87 12.29 -0.71
CA GLU A 197 -12.99 12.11 0.22
C GLU A 197 -14.33 12.36 -0.49
N ASN A 198 -15.44 11.91 0.10
CA ASN A 198 -16.80 12.24 -0.35
C ASN A 198 -17.58 13.01 0.75
N LEU A 199 -18.74 13.57 0.41
CA LEU A 199 -19.52 14.41 1.31
C LEU A 199 -20.08 13.61 2.50
N ALA A 200 -20.46 12.34 2.30
CA ALA A 200 -20.90 11.45 3.39
C ALA A 200 -19.82 11.30 4.48
N TRP A 201 -18.56 11.05 4.08
CA TRP A 201 -17.43 10.99 4.99
C TRP A 201 -17.22 12.33 5.72
N ARG A 202 -17.34 13.44 4.99
CA ARG A 202 -17.19 14.77 5.56
C ARG A 202 -18.25 15.06 6.63
N VAL A 203 -19.50 14.65 6.42
CA VAL A 203 -20.57 14.78 7.41
C VAL A 203 -20.23 14.02 8.69
N GLN A 204 -19.80 12.76 8.58
CA GLN A 204 -19.42 11.96 9.76
C GLN A 204 -18.24 12.57 10.54
N GLU A 205 -17.25 13.13 9.82
CA GLU A 205 -16.11 13.79 10.45
C GLU A 205 -16.52 15.08 11.17
N VAL A 206 -17.51 15.83 10.64
CA VAL A 206 -18.10 16.99 11.33
C VAL A 206 -18.77 16.56 12.62
N GLU A 207 -19.67 15.56 12.57
CA GLU A 207 -20.34 15.05 13.78
C GLU A 207 -19.35 14.61 14.85
N ARG A 208 -18.31 13.87 14.46
CA ARG A 208 -17.24 13.40 15.36
C ARG A 208 -16.51 14.55 16.04
N LYS A 209 -16.16 15.61 15.30
CA LYS A 209 -15.43 16.77 15.82
C LYS A 209 -16.30 17.60 16.76
N LEU A 210 -17.56 17.81 16.41
CA LEU A 210 -18.50 18.51 17.29
C LEU A 210 -18.78 17.72 18.58
N ALA A 211 -18.78 16.38 18.51
CA ALA A 211 -18.95 15.52 19.67
C ALA A 211 -17.77 15.58 20.66
N MET A 212 -16.60 16.08 20.27
CA MET A 212 -15.42 16.16 21.16
C MET A 212 -15.65 17.05 22.39
N CYS A 213 -16.53 18.04 22.31
CA CYS A 213 -16.89 18.87 23.46
C CYS A 213 -17.71 18.13 24.53
N ARG A 214 -18.23 16.94 24.22
CA ARG A 214 -19.13 16.17 25.11
C ARG A 214 -18.39 15.22 26.05
N GLY A 215 -17.08 15.00 25.83
CA GLY A 215 -16.27 14.19 26.73
C GLY A 215 -16.18 14.83 28.11
N GLU A 216 -16.26 14.04 29.18
CA GLU A 216 -16.40 14.53 30.56
C GLU A 216 -15.27 15.51 30.95
N SER A 217 -14.01 15.15 30.65
CA SER A 217 -12.84 15.99 30.93
C SER A 217 -12.82 17.28 30.10
N VAL A 218 -13.24 17.22 28.83
CA VAL A 218 -13.32 18.41 27.97
C VAL A 218 -14.44 19.33 28.46
N ARG A 219 -15.60 18.77 28.82
CA ARG A 219 -16.73 19.51 29.37
C ARG A 219 -16.36 20.20 30.69
N ALA A 220 -15.70 19.50 31.61
CA ALA A 220 -15.22 20.09 32.86
C ALA A 220 -14.25 21.26 32.60
N TRP A 221 -13.32 21.10 31.65
CA TRP A 221 -12.41 22.19 31.27
C TRP A 221 -13.15 23.37 30.63
N LEU A 222 -14.17 23.12 29.80
CA LEU A 222 -15.01 24.16 29.21
C LEU A 222 -15.84 24.89 30.27
N GLU A 223 -16.38 24.17 31.27
CA GLU A 223 -17.08 24.77 32.41
C GLU A 223 -16.19 25.71 33.23
N GLU A 224 -14.92 25.32 33.44
CA GLU A 224 -13.94 26.13 34.18
C GLU A 224 -13.49 27.37 33.38
N ASN A 225 -13.30 27.23 32.06
CA ASN A 225 -12.68 28.27 31.23
C ASN A 225 -13.68 29.15 30.49
N TYR A 226 -14.89 28.65 30.29
CA TYR A 226 -15.98 29.25 29.53
C TYR A 226 -17.28 29.11 30.32
N SER A 227 -18.17 28.18 29.95
CA SER A 227 -19.44 27.91 30.62
C SER A 227 -19.87 26.46 30.40
N ASP A 228 -20.91 26.04 31.10
CA ASP A 228 -21.58 24.74 30.94
C ASP A 228 -22.37 24.61 29.63
N ASN A 229 -22.56 25.71 28.89
CA ASN A 229 -23.40 25.79 27.70
C ASN A 229 -22.65 26.27 26.45
N VAL A 230 -21.45 25.72 26.20
CA VAL A 230 -20.68 26.01 24.98
C VAL A 230 -21.39 25.47 23.74
N GLN A 231 -21.81 26.37 22.85
CA GLN A 231 -22.57 26.01 21.66
C GLN A 231 -21.65 25.59 20.50
N SER A 232 -21.70 24.31 20.13
CA SER A 232 -20.85 23.73 19.08
C SER A 232 -21.47 23.84 17.69
N HIS A 233 -20.76 24.48 16.75
CA HIS A 233 -21.23 24.73 15.38
C HIS A 233 -20.20 24.37 14.30
N ILE A 234 -20.68 24.21 13.06
CA ILE A 234 -19.84 23.96 11.87
C ILE A 234 -19.96 25.11 10.84
N VAL A 235 -18.81 25.54 10.34
CA VAL A 235 -18.69 26.36 9.12
C VAL A 235 -18.14 25.51 7.99
N LEU A 236 -19.04 24.84 7.25
CA LEU A 236 -18.71 24.13 6.02
C LEU A 236 -19.20 24.91 4.80
N ARG A 237 -18.29 25.57 4.08
CA ARG A 237 -18.56 26.39 2.88
C ARG A 237 -17.92 25.78 1.63
N GLY A 238 -18.29 26.28 0.45
CA GLY A 238 -17.73 25.88 -0.83
C GLY A 238 -18.81 25.61 -1.87
N TYR A 239 -18.56 24.66 -2.78
CA TYR A 239 -19.41 24.44 -3.96
C TYR A 239 -19.73 22.96 -4.18
N LEU A 240 -20.94 22.67 -4.65
CA LEU A 240 -21.32 21.38 -5.23
C LEU A 240 -21.43 21.51 -6.75
N PHE A 241 -20.66 20.71 -7.48
CA PHE A 241 -20.60 20.73 -8.93
C PHE A 241 -21.41 19.58 -9.51
N LYS A 242 -22.21 19.85 -10.53
CA LYS A 242 -22.99 18.83 -11.25
C LYS A 242 -22.43 18.60 -12.65
N PRO A 243 -22.66 17.43 -13.28
CA PRO A 243 -22.23 17.20 -14.65
C PRO A 243 -22.75 18.29 -15.60
N LEU A 244 -21.88 18.82 -16.46
CA LEU A 244 -22.19 19.91 -17.38
C LEU A 244 -23.32 19.56 -18.35
N HIS A 245 -23.42 18.28 -18.74
CA HIS A 245 -24.48 17.79 -19.63
C HIS A 245 -25.89 17.85 -19.00
N HIS A 246 -26.02 17.99 -17.67
CA HIS A 246 -27.31 18.23 -17.02
C HIS A 246 -27.86 19.65 -17.24
N PHE A 247 -27.02 20.57 -17.72
CA PHE A 247 -27.40 21.96 -17.96
C PHE A 247 -27.57 22.22 -19.46
N GLU A 248 -28.49 23.09 -19.86
CA GLU A 248 -28.62 23.57 -21.24
C GLU A 248 -27.53 24.59 -21.60
N SER A 249 -27.08 25.37 -20.62
CA SER A 249 -26.00 26.35 -20.75
C SER A 249 -25.16 26.40 -19.46
N THR A 250 -23.93 26.90 -19.53
CA THR A 250 -23.12 27.12 -18.33
C THR A 250 -23.71 28.22 -17.44
N SER A 251 -24.52 29.12 -18.00
CA SER A 251 -25.29 30.10 -17.23
C SER A 251 -26.51 29.51 -16.52
N GLN A 252 -26.81 28.21 -16.58
CA GLN A 252 -27.88 27.65 -15.73
C GLN A 252 -27.44 27.38 -14.29
N THR A 253 -26.14 27.29 -14.01
CA THR A 253 -25.67 27.19 -12.62
C THR A 253 -25.89 28.48 -11.82
N THR A 254 -26.27 29.57 -12.50
CA THR A 254 -26.26 30.97 -12.04
C THR A 254 -27.22 31.27 -10.89
N VAL A 255 -28.49 30.87 -10.99
CA VAL A 255 -29.49 31.10 -9.93
C VAL A 255 -29.07 30.47 -8.59
N ALA A 256 -28.29 29.39 -8.65
CA ALA A 256 -27.77 28.68 -7.48
C ALA A 256 -26.27 28.93 -7.24
N HIS A 257 -25.65 29.82 -8.02
CA HIS A 257 -24.29 30.31 -7.86
C HIS A 257 -24.28 31.75 -7.30
N ASP A 258 -25.44 32.41 -7.26
CA ASP A 258 -25.66 33.75 -6.72
C ASP A 258 -25.30 33.82 -5.23
N TRP A 259 -24.07 34.24 -4.98
CA TRP A 259 -23.74 34.84 -3.69
C TRP A 259 -24.35 36.24 -3.66
N CYS A 260 -24.99 36.64 -2.56
CA CYS A 260 -25.78 37.88 -2.48
C CYS A 260 -25.02 39.17 -2.87
N PHE A 261 -23.70 39.20 -2.78
CA PHE A 261 -22.85 40.33 -3.21
C PHE A 261 -22.35 40.20 -4.66
N HIS A 262 -22.46 39.02 -5.26
CA HIS A 262 -22.07 38.75 -6.63
C HIS A 262 -23.19 37.99 -7.36
N ARG A 263 -24.24 38.74 -7.71
CA ARG A 263 -25.37 38.21 -8.50
C ARG A 263 -24.97 38.09 -9.95
N ASN A 264 -25.33 36.96 -10.53
CA ASN A 264 -25.10 36.70 -11.92
C ASN A 264 -26.02 37.55 -12.82
N PRO A 265 -25.54 38.01 -13.98
CA PRO A 265 -26.39 38.73 -14.94
C PRO A 265 -27.52 37.88 -15.53
N ALA A 266 -27.46 36.55 -15.47
CA ALA A 266 -28.50 35.66 -15.97
C ALA A 266 -29.70 35.53 -15.02
N LYS A 267 -30.92 35.85 -15.51
CA LYS A 267 -32.17 35.56 -14.80
C LYS A 267 -32.66 34.16 -15.18
N GLY A 268 -32.59 33.21 -14.27
CA GLY A 268 -33.08 31.84 -14.48
C GLY A 268 -34.21 31.45 -13.53
N VAL A 269 -35.00 30.45 -13.92
CA VAL A 269 -35.92 29.72 -13.03
C VAL A 269 -35.14 28.58 -12.40
N GLY A 270 -35.06 28.54 -11.07
CA GLY A 270 -34.30 27.52 -10.35
C GLY A 270 -34.77 26.11 -10.68
N MET A 271 -33.85 25.22 -11.06
CA MET A 271 -34.15 23.80 -11.27
C MET A 271 -34.27 23.12 -9.90
N ASP A 272 -35.50 22.76 -9.52
CA ASP A 272 -35.80 22.03 -8.29
C ASP A 272 -35.52 20.54 -8.53
N MET A 273 -34.32 20.11 -8.14
CA MET A 273 -33.93 18.71 -8.19
C MET A 273 -33.88 18.18 -6.76
N SER A 274 -34.60 17.08 -6.53
CA SER A 274 -34.77 16.35 -5.26
C SER A 274 -33.56 16.43 -4.32
N SER A 275 -33.47 17.52 -3.57
CA SER A 275 -32.30 17.81 -2.76
C SER A 275 -32.30 16.91 -1.54
N ASN A 276 -31.17 16.28 -1.27
CA ASN A 276 -30.98 15.53 -0.05
C ASN A 276 -31.21 16.48 1.13
N PRO A 277 -32.03 16.14 2.14
CA PRO A 277 -32.37 17.04 3.25
C PRO A 277 -31.14 17.46 4.08
N SER A 278 -30.03 16.74 3.95
CA SER A 278 -28.76 17.07 4.61
C SER A 278 -28.00 18.23 3.94
N ILE A 279 -28.35 18.61 2.71
CA ILE A 279 -27.69 19.65 1.91
C ILE A 279 -28.52 20.92 1.98
N ALA A 280 -27.88 22.08 2.19
CA ALA A 280 -28.59 23.37 2.20
C ALA A 280 -29.22 23.66 0.84
N THR A 281 -30.43 24.22 0.78
CA THR A 281 -31.11 24.45 -0.51
C THR A 281 -30.44 25.53 -1.36
N ASP A 282 -29.83 26.50 -0.69
CA ASP A 282 -29.15 27.69 -1.23
C ASP A 282 -27.63 27.50 -1.40
N HIS A 283 -27.09 26.27 -1.22
CA HIS A 283 -25.67 26.01 -1.43
C HIS A 283 -25.18 26.46 -2.82
N LEU A 284 -23.93 26.95 -2.88
CA LEU A 284 -23.36 27.39 -4.15
C LEU A 284 -23.10 26.22 -5.10
N ARG A 285 -23.43 26.42 -6.37
CA ARG A 285 -23.34 25.38 -7.42
C ARG A 285 -22.34 25.74 -8.51
N GLY A 286 -21.85 24.70 -9.18
CA GLY A 286 -21.02 24.80 -10.39
C GLY A 286 -21.25 23.60 -11.31
N TRP A 287 -20.47 23.53 -12.39
CA TRP A 287 -20.52 22.42 -13.34
C TRP A 287 -19.20 21.64 -13.39
N TRP A 288 -19.20 20.41 -13.88
CA TRP A 288 -17.97 19.69 -14.19
C TRP A 288 -18.12 18.89 -15.48
N THR A 289 -17.04 18.72 -16.24
CA THR A 289 -17.06 17.91 -17.45
C THR A 289 -15.76 17.13 -17.63
N THR A 290 -15.91 15.97 -18.25
CA THR A 290 -14.87 15.05 -18.69
C THR A 290 -14.75 15.08 -20.23
N ALA A 291 -15.76 15.64 -20.91
CA ALA A 291 -15.91 15.76 -22.36
C ALA A 291 -15.92 17.23 -22.79
N MET A 292 -14.88 17.97 -22.38
CA MET A 292 -14.78 19.42 -22.60
C MET A 292 -14.97 19.83 -24.06
N GLU A 293 -14.37 19.11 -25.01
CA GLU A 293 -14.38 19.47 -26.44
C GLU A 293 -15.79 19.41 -27.06
N THR A 294 -16.67 18.58 -26.53
CA THR A 294 -18.05 18.44 -27.02
C THR A 294 -19.03 19.26 -26.20
N ASP A 295 -18.91 19.21 -24.87
CA ASP A 295 -19.90 19.82 -23.98
C ASP A 295 -19.72 21.34 -23.93
N LEU A 296 -18.53 21.82 -23.57
CA LEU A 296 -18.32 23.22 -23.20
C LEU A 296 -18.63 24.19 -24.36
N PRO A 297 -18.18 23.98 -25.61
CA PRO A 297 -18.50 24.87 -26.71
C PRO A 297 -20.00 24.99 -26.99
N ALA A 298 -20.75 23.88 -26.87
CA ALA A 298 -22.20 23.89 -27.09
C ALA A 298 -22.91 24.71 -26.00
N LYS A 299 -22.53 24.53 -24.73
CA LYS A 299 -23.14 25.21 -23.59
C LYS A 299 -22.79 26.70 -23.53
N VAL A 300 -21.58 27.08 -23.95
CA VAL A 300 -21.15 28.49 -24.03
C VAL A 300 -21.83 29.21 -25.19
N ARG A 301 -21.99 28.56 -26.36
CA ARG A 301 -22.76 29.14 -27.47
C ARG A 301 -24.21 29.44 -27.09
N ALA A 302 -24.82 28.63 -26.23
CA ALA A 302 -26.15 28.89 -25.70
C ALA A 302 -26.21 30.21 -24.88
N ASN A 303 -25.15 30.58 -24.17
CA ASN A 303 -25.08 31.88 -23.47
C ASN A 303 -25.03 33.06 -24.44
N ALA A 304 -24.25 32.94 -25.53
CA ALA A 304 -24.14 33.99 -26.54
C ALA A 304 -25.51 34.27 -27.20
N GLN A 305 -26.31 33.22 -27.42
CA GLN A 305 -27.69 33.34 -27.94
C GLN A 305 -28.64 34.06 -26.97
N GLN A 306 -28.33 34.06 -25.66
CA GLN A 306 -29.11 34.74 -24.62
C GLN A 306 -28.66 36.20 -24.38
N GLY A 307 -27.67 36.69 -25.13
CA GLY A 307 -27.26 38.11 -25.11
C GLY A 307 -26.27 38.50 -24.01
N PHE A 308 -25.59 37.53 -23.37
CA PHE A 308 -24.58 37.81 -22.33
C PHE A 308 -23.23 38.35 -22.84
N GLY A 309 -23.05 38.43 -24.16
CA GLY A 309 -21.83 38.92 -24.78
C GLY A 309 -20.76 37.85 -24.96
N GLU A 310 -19.52 38.29 -25.15
CA GLU A 310 -18.37 37.40 -25.33
C GLU A 310 -17.97 36.73 -24.01
N SER A 311 -17.74 35.41 -24.03
CA SER A 311 -17.20 34.66 -22.91
C SER A 311 -15.67 34.55 -23.00
N ARG A 312 -15.00 34.76 -21.86
CA ARG A 312 -13.58 34.46 -21.65
C ARG A 312 -13.45 33.49 -20.48
N PHE A 313 -12.30 32.84 -20.34
CA PHE A 313 -12.09 31.80 -19.35
C PHE A 313 -10.82 32.04 -18.53
N VAL A 314 -10.91 31.87 -17.22
CA VAL A 314 -9.77 32.03 -16.31
C VAL A 314 -9.56 30.71 -15.58
N ILE A 315 -8.34 30.18 -15.64
CA ILE A 315 -7.95 28.98 -14.87
C ILE A 315 -7.60 29.42 -13.46
N LEU A 316 -8.35 28.95 -12.47
CA LEU A 316 -8.26 29.45 -11.10
C LEU A 316 -7.17 28.72 -10.30
N PRO A 317 -6.08 29.41 -9.88
CA PRO A 317 -5.17 28.86 -8.88
C PRO A 317 -5.89 28.71 -7.53
N ASN A 318 -5.38 27.84 -6.65
CA ASN A 318 -6.08 27.43 -5.42
C ASN A 318 -6.63 28.59 -4.57
N LEU A 319 -5.91 29.71 -4.43
CA LEU A 319 -6.36 30.85 -3.64
C LEU A 319 -7.44 31.71 -4.30
N GLN A 320 -7.78 31.45 -5.57
CA GLN A 320 -8.89 32.08 -6.31
C GLN A 320 -10.18 31.23 -6.24
N TRP A 321 -10.22 30.16 -5.45
CA TRP A 321 -11.37 29.23 -5.39
C TRP A 321 -12.51 29.68 -4.48
N LEU A 322 -12.34 30.74 -3.68
CA LEU A 322 -13.34 31.25 -2.75
C LEU A 322 -14.37 32.13 -3.47
N SER A 323 -14.25 33.46 -3.38
CA SER A 323 -15.20 34.39 -3.99
C SER A 323 -15.23 34.29 -5.54
N PRO A 324 -16.36 34.65 -6.17
CA PRO A 324 -16.43 34.88 -7.62
C PRO A 324 -15.34 35.85 -8.12
N VAL A 325 -14.74 35.53 -9.27
CA VAL A 325 -13.66 36.36 -9.83
C VAL A 325 -14.21 37.58 -10.56
N VAL A 326 -13.47 38.69 -10.43
CA VAL A 326 -13.65 39.91 -11.21
C VAL A 326 -12.37 40.14 -11.99
N ALA A 327 -12.48 40.33 -13.29
CA ALA A 327 -11.36 40.61 -14.17
C ALA A 327 -11.45 42.05 -14.72
N VAL A 328 -10.29 42.59 -15.07
CA VAL A 328 -10.12 43.94 -15.62
C VAL A 328 -9.51 43.85 -17.02
N GLU A 329 -9.89 44.80 -17.87
CA GLU A 329 -9.32 44.98 -19.20
C GLU A 329 -8.32 46.15 -19.18
N SER A 330 -7.07 45.86 -19.54
CA SER A 330 -6.03 46.87 -19.66
C SER A 330 -6.36 47.86 -20.77
N THR A 331 -6.38 49.15 -20.43
CA THR A 331 -6.60 50.23 -21.41
C THR A 331 -5.43 50.37 -22.40
N GLN A 332 -4.25 49.85 -22.06
CA GLN A 332 -3.04 49.95 -22.89
C GLN A 332 -2.87 48.74 -23.82
N SER A 333 -3.10 47.51 -23.33
CA SER A 333 -2.86 46.28 -24.08
C SER A 333 -4.14 45.59 -24.57
N GLY A 334 -5.32 45.98 -24.08
CA GLY A 334 -6.58 45.27 -24.32
C GLY A 334 -6.65 43.88 -23.67
N GLN A 335 -5.63 43.49 -22.90
CA GLN A 335 -5.57 42.19 -22.25
C GLN A 335 -6.54 42.16 -21.06
N ILE A 336 -7.28 41.05 -20.94
CA ILE A 336 -8.21 40.80 -19.84
C ILE A 336 -7.51 39.89 -18.83
N TYR A 337 -7.51 40.26 -17.56
CA TYR A 337 -6.84 39.49 -16.51
C TYR A 337 -7.53 39.66 -15.15
N VAL A 338 -7.33 38.68 -14.27
CA VAL A 338 -7.69 38.76 -12.85
C VAL A 338 -6.45 39.23 -12.09
N GLU A 339 -6.60 40.35 -11.37
CA GLU A 339 -5.52 40.94 -10.57
C GLU A 339 -5.00 39.96 -9.51
N GLY A 340 -3.67 39.90 -9.40
CA GLY A 340 -2.96 39.17 -8.36
C GLY A 340 -2.78 39.98 -7.07
N ASP A 341 -2.11 39.39 -6.08
CA ASP A 341 -1.67 40.05 -4.86
C ASP A 341 -0.26 39.56 -4.50
N ASN A 342 0.73 40.41 -4.74
CA ASN A 342 2.14 40.11 -4.50
C ASN A 342 2.46 39.87 -3.01
N ARG A 343 1.68 40.44 -2.08
CA ARG A 343 1.90 40.26 -0.63
C ARG A 343 1.48 38.86 -0.18
N LEU A 344 0.57 38.22 -0.90
CA LEU A 344 0.07 36.88 -0.63
C LEU A 344 0.58 35.82 -1.63
N ASP A 345 1.51 36.19 -2.52
CA ASP A 345 2.00 35.35 -3.61
C ASP A 345 0.86 34.81 -4.50
N ILE A 346 -0.16 35.64 -4.73
CA ILE A 346 -1.27 35.32 -5.63
C ILE A 346 -0.91 35.88 -7.02
N PRO A 347 -0.74 35.03 -8.04
CA PRO A 347 -0.35 35.49 -9.36
C PRO A 347 -1.51 36.20 -10.07
N GLU A 348 -1.16 37.13 -10.95
CA GLU A 348 -2.06 37.64 -11.97
C GLU A 348 -2.39 36.53 -12.98
N VAL A 349 -3.65 36.44 -13.40
CA VAL A 349 -4.10 35.37 -14.30
C VAL A 349 -4.80 35.96 -15.52
N GLY A 350 -4.21 35.75 -16.71
CA GLY A 350 -4.80 36.15 -17.98
C GLY A 350 -6.05 35.35 -18.33
N ALA A 351 -7.02 36.02 -18.95
CA ALA A 351 -8.21 35.38 -19.47
C ALA A 351 -7.97 34.84 -20.89
N LEU A 352 -8.48 33.65 -21.14
CA LEU A 352 -8.33 32.89 -22.37
C LEU A 352 -9.62 32.94 -23.20
N THR A 353 -9.48 32.91 -24.52
CA THR A 353 -10.56 32.51 -25.42
C THR A 353 -10.91 31.03 -25.22
N LEU A 354 -12.07 30.59 -25.74
CA LEU A 354 -12.46 29.18 -25.68
C LEU A 354 -11.43 28.26 -26.37
N ASP A 355 -10.87 28.70 -27.50
CA ASP A 355 -9.89 27.94 -28.27
C ASP A 355 -8.54 27.84 -27.53
N GLU A 356 -8.09 28.94 -26.92
CA GLU A 356 -6.89 28.95 -26.08
C GLU A 356 -7.06 28.08 -24.83
N LEU A 357 -8.24 28.12 -24.19
CA LEU A 357 -8.55 27.22 -23.07
C LEU A 357 -8.48 25.75 -23.51
N MET A 358 -9.08 25.40 -24.66
CA MET A 358 -9.02 24.03 -25.18
C MET A 358 -7.57 23.62 -25.49
N ALA A 359 -6.76 24.50 -26.09
CA ALA A 359 -5.35 24.23 -26.34
C ALA A 359 -4.57 24.00 -25.03
N PHE A 360 -4.76 24.86 -24.03
CA PHE A 360 -4.13 24.73 -22.72
C PHE A 360 -4.52 23.41 -22.03
N VAL A 361 -5.81 23.07 -22.00
CA VAL A 361 -6.31 21.84 -21.36
C VAL A 361 -5.71 20.59 -22.01
N ARG A 362 -5.63 20.57 -23.35
CA ARG A 362 -4.97 19.47 -24.07
C ARG A 362 -3.51 19.34 -23.67
N GLU A 363 -2.77 20.45 -23.66
CA GLU A 363 -1.36 20.46 -23.30
C GLU A 363 -1.14 20.03 -21.84
N HIS A 364 -1.97 20.52 -20.91
CA HIS A 364 -1.92 20.19 -19.49
C HIS A 364 -2.09 18.69 -19.26
N PHE A 365 -3.11 18.06 -19.84
CA PHE A 365 -3.34 16.63 -19.66
C PHE A 365 -2.40 15.76 -20.52
N GLN A 366 -1.84 16.27 -21.63
CA GLN A 366 -0.82 15.57 -22.42
C GLN A 366 0.55 15.55 -21.74
N LYS A 367 1.00 16.67 -21.15
CA LYS A 367 2.29 16.76 -20.42
C LYS A 367 2.34 15.80 -19.22
N VAL A 368 1.21 15.61 -18.54
CA VAL A 368 1.12 14.67 -17.41
C VAL A 368 1.18 13.21 -17.87
N ALA A 369 0.74 12.91 -19.10
CA ALA A 369 0.87 11.56 -19.67
C ALA A 369 2.31 11.23 -20.12
N SER A 370 3.14 12.24 -20.42
CA SER A 370 4.53 12.08 -20.87
C SER A 370 5.59 12.28 -19.77
N ALA A 371 5.26 12.91 -18.65
CA ALA A 371 6.17 13.09 -17.52
C ALA A 371 6.19 11.87 -16.59
N ALA A 372 7.31 11.13 -16.59
CA ALA A 372 7.62 10.04 -15.65
C ALA A 372 7.64 10.46 -14.15
N GLU A 373 7.48 11.75 -13.84
CA GLU A 373 7.50 12.31 -12.49
C GLU A 373 6.20 12.11 -11.67
N ALA A 374 5.09 11.68 -12.29
CA ALA A 374 3.86 11.34 -11.56
C ALA A 374 4.04 10.15 -10.57
N ASN A 375 5.13 9.39 -10.71
CA ASN A 375 5.48 8.24 -9.86
C ASN A 375 6.11 8.61 -8.49
N LYS A 376 6.29 9.90 -8.18
CA LYS A 376 6.66 10.35 -6.82
C LYS A 376 5.43 10.51 -5.91
N THR A 377 4.23 10.69 -6.44
CA THR A 377 3.02 11.03 -5.63
C THR A 377 1.74 10.27 -5.99
N GLY A 378 1.71 9.37 -6.98
CA GLY A 378 0.49 8.65 -7.35
C GLY A 378 -0.64 9.61 -7.76
N GLY A 379 -0.28 10.70 -8.44
CA GLY A 379 -1.19 11.80 -8.76
C GLY A 379 -2.05 11.51 -9.99
N VAL A 380 -3.36 11.55 -9.80
CA VAL A 380 -4.32 11.93 -10.85
C VAL A 380 -3.86 13.28 -11.43
N ALA A 381 -3.94 13.48 -12.75
CA ALA A 381 -3.64 14.79 -13.33
C ALA A 381 -4.47 15.87 -12.64
N MET A 382 -3.85 16.99 -12.25
CA MET A 382 -4.51 17.99 -11.40
C MET A 382 -5.79 18.50 -12.08
N PRO A 383 -6.98 18.34 -11.46
CA PRO A 383 -8.22 18.93 -11.92
C PRO A 383 -8.09 20.44 -12.12
N LEU A 384 -8.60 20.96 -13.22
CA LEU A 384 -8.58 22.39 -13.50
C LEU A 384 -9.92 23.01 -13.10
N LEU A 385 -9.91 23.95 -12.15
CA LEU A 385 -11.07 24.79 -11.89
C LEU A 385 -11.02 26.01 -12.83
N VAL A 386 -12.09 26.26 -13.56
CA VAL A 386 -12.18 27.32 -14.55
C VAL A 386 -13.38 28.21 -14.25
N ALA A 387 -13.19 29.52 -14.30
CA ALA A 387 -14.26 30.51 -14.31
C ALA A 387 -14.53 30.97 -15.75
N GLU A 388 -15.78 30.98 -16.16
CA GLU A 388 -16.25 31.70 -17.34
C GLU A 388 -16.59 33.12 -16.92
N ILE A 389 -16.02 34.12 -17.59
CA ILE A 389 -16.28 35.53 -17.35
C ILE A 389 -16.92 36.18 -18.59
N VAL A 390 -17.82 37.14 -18.35
CA VAL A 390 -18.51 37.91 -19.39
C VAL A 390 -18.40 39.41 -19.15
N ARG A 391 -18.49 40.17 -20.23
CA ARG A 391 -18.49 41.63 -20.19
C ARG A 391 -19.82 42.16 -19.65
N CYS A 392 -19.77 43.17 -18.79
CA CYS A 392 -20.96 43.81 -18.25
C CYS A 392 -21.65 44.71 -19.29
N PHE A 393 -22.93 44.46 -19.61
CA PHE A 393 -23.63 45.19 -20.67
C PHE A 393 -24.76 46.14 -20.26
N ASN A 394 -25.37 46.11 -19.06
CA ASN A 394 -26.18 47.23 -18.53
C ASN A 394 -26.86 46.99 -17.16
N THR A 395 -26.58 47.87 -16.19
CA THR A 395 -27.51 48.66 -15.30
C THR A 395 -26.75 49.34 -14.14
N LEU A 396 -25.49 48.96 -13.89
CA LEU A 396 -24.56 49.67 -13.01
C LEU A 396 -23.38 50.18 -13.85
N ALA A 397 -23.65 51.06 -14.82
CA ALA A 397 -22.58 51.82 -15.49
C ALA A 397 -21.98 52.82 -14.50
N VAL A 398 -21.31 52.32 -13.46
CA VAL A 398 -20.19 53.03 -12.88
C VAL A 398 -19.05 52.71 -13.84
N VAL A 399 -18.86 53.59 -14.82
CA VAL A 399 -17.50 53.76 -15.35
C VAL A 399 -16.66 53.97 -14.09
N SER A 400 -15.78 53.02 -13.75
CA SER A 400 -14.88 53.25 -12.62
C SER A 400 -14.19 54.58 -12.88
N GLU A 401 -13.93 55.37 -11.84
CA GLU A 401 -13.20 56.64 -11.96
C GLU A 401 -11.85 56.48 -12.71
N ASN A 402 -11.39 55.22 -12.85
CA ASN A 402 -10.14 54.79 -13.44
C ASN A 402 -10.24 54.46 -14.95
N GLY A 403 -11.44 54.43 -15.55
CA GLY A 403 -11.64 54.17 -16.99
C GLY A 403 -11.40 52.72 -17.45
N HIS A 404 -11.23 51.77 -16.53
CA HIS A 404 -11.04 50.35 -16.85
C HIS A 404 -12.36 49.62 -17.09
N GLN A 405 -12.36 48.69 -18.04
CA GLN A 405 -13.51 47.85 -18.35
C GLN A 405 -13.48 46.58 -17.48
N HIS A 406 -14.59 46.21 -16.87
CA HIS A 406 -14.67 45.06 -15.94
C HIS A 406 -15.46 43.88 -16.52
N TRP A 407 -15.04 42.68 -16.15
CA TRP A 407 -15.59 41.39 -16.54
C TRP A 407 -15.96 40.57 -15.30
N TYR A 408 -17.10 39.89 -15.33
CA TYR A 408 -17.68 39.19 -14.17
C TYR A 408 -17.80 37.70 -14.40
N GLU A 409 -17.63 36.92 -13.35
CA GLU A 409 -17.87 35.49 -13.39
C GLU A 409 -19.34 35.16 -13.70
N LEU A 410 -19.55 34.51 -14.85
CA LEU A 410 -20.83 33.92 -15.24
C LEU A 410 -21.02 32.53 -14.64
N SER A 411 -19.96 31.73 -14.61
CA SER A 411 -20.03 30.38 -14.06
C SER A 411 -18.64 29.87 -13.68
N ARG A 412 -18.57 28.80 -12.89
CA ARG A 412 -17.33 28.05 -12.68
C ARG A 412 -17.55 26.56 -12.78
N GLY A 413 -16.50 25.87 -13.20
CA GLY A 413 -16.55 24.42 -13.26
C GLY A 413 -15.20 23.73 -13.33
N PHE A 414 -15.24 22.43 -13.04
CA PHE A 414 -14.08 21.55 -13.10
C PHE A 414 -13.97 20.89 -14.46
N ILE A 415 -12.76 20.90 -15.02
CA ILE A 415 -12.39 20.11 -16.18
C ILE A 415 -11.48 18.98 -15.70
N LEU A 416 -11.83 17.76 -16.06
CA LEU A 416 -11.22 16.52 -15.58
C LEU A 416 -10.76 15.69 -16.77
N ASP A 417 -9.66 14.96 -16.60
CA ASP A 417 -9.22 13.98 -17.60
C ASP A 417 -9.90 12.62 -17.35
N PRO A 418 -10.72 12.12 -18.30
CA PRO A 418 -11.42 10.85 -18.16
C PRO A 418 -10.48 9.65 -18.01
N LYS A 419 -9.20 9.78 -18.38
CA LYS A 419 -8.21 8.69 -18.23
C LYS A 419 -7.76 8.48 -16.79
N CYS A 420 -7.83 9.51 -15.95
CA CYS A 420 -7.30 9.47 -14.58
C CYS A 420 -8.32 9.81 -13.49
N TRP A 421 -9.51 10.28 -13.84
CA TRP A 421 -10.58 10.57 -12.88
C TRP A 421 -11.67 9.49 -12.91
N ASP A 422 -11.62 8.54 -11.96
CA ASP A 422 -12.66 7.52 -11.74
C ASP A 422 -13.21 7.61 -10.29
N PRO A 423 -14.44 8.11 -10.10
CA PRO A 423 -15.04 8.27 -8.77
C PRO A 423 -15.67 6.98 -8.23
N SER A 424 -15.82 5.93 -9.05
CA SER A 424 -16.58 4.71 -8.72
C SER A 424 -16.11 4.03 -7.42
N PRO A 425 -14.79 3.85 -7.17
CA PRO A 425 -14.30 3.22 -5.95
C PRO A 425 -14.65 4.00 -4.68
N LEU A 426 -14.67 5.33 -4.77
CA LEU A 426 -14.97 6.20 -3.64
C LEU A 426 -16.49 6.30 -3.36
N CYS A 427 -17.31 6.08 -4.39
CA CYS A 427 -18.76 6.01 -4.26
C CYS A 427 -19.23 4.66 -3.70
N SER A 428 -18.56 3.55 -4.04
CA SER A 428 -18.94 2.20 -3.59
C SER A 428 -18.34 1.81 -2.23
N GLU A 429 -17.10 2.23 -1.92
CA GLU A 429 -16.43 1.98 -0.64
C GLU A 429 -15.81 3.27 -0.06
N PRO A 430 -16.60 4.12 0.63
CA PRO A 430 -16.18 5.45 1.11
C PRO A 430 -14.90 5.48 1.94
N VAL A 431 -14.57 4.36 2.62
CA VAL A 431 -13.58 4.30 3.70
C VAL A 431 -12.20 3.79 3.24
N ARG A 432 -12.12 3.00 2.15
CA ARG A 432 -10.87 2.31 1.78
C ARG A 432 -9.96 3.08 0.83
N PHE A 433 -10.50 3.95 -0.03
CA PHE A 433 -9.75 4.57 -1.13
C PHE A 433 -8.44 5.26 -0.71
N ARG A 434 -8.43 5.98 0.43
CA ARG A 434 -7.23 6.69 0.90
C ARG A 434 -6.15 5.79 1.51
N ARG A 435 -6.50 4.59 1.97
CA ARG A 435 -5.55 3.59 2.51
C ARG A 435 -5.07 2.60 1.46
N THR A 436 -5.82 2.35 0.39
CA THR A 436 -5.33 1.55 -0.74
C THR A 436 -4.18 2.24 -1.49
N LEU A 437 -4.13 3.59 -1.50
CA LEU A 437 -2.97 4.36 -2.02
C LEU A 437 -1.81 4.50 -1.01
N ARG A 438 -2.06 4.33 0.30
CA ARG A 438 -1.02 4.30 1.35
C ARG A 438 -1.11 2.99 2.14
N ARG A 439 -0.51 1.94 1.56
CA ARG A 439 0.04 0.74 2.23
C ARG A 439 -0.17 0.70 3.76
N ASN A 440 -1.10 -0.14 4.20
CA ASN A 440 -1.02 -0.96 5.42
C ASN A 440 -2.04 -2.11 5.25
N ILE A 441 -1.55 -3.28 4.85
CA ILE A 441 -2.28 -4.56 4.96
C ILE A 441 -1.87 -5.14 6.32
N ALA A 442 -2.56 -4.71 7.36
CA ALA A 442 -2.48 -5.29 8.69
C ALA A 442 -3.76 -4.89 9.44
N THR A 443 -4.85 -5.55 9.09
CA THR A 443 -6.03 -5.76 9.93
C THR A 443 -6.85 -6.80 9.20
N GLY A 444 -6.96 -7.96 9.83
CA GLY A 444 -7.73 -9.09 9.34
C GLY A 444 -9.22 -8.80 9.29
N LEU A 445 -9.95 -9.86 8.95
CA LEU A 445 -11.40 -9.96 8.88
C LEU A 445 -12.11 -9.37 10.12
N ASP A 446 -13.30 -8.84 9.87
CA ASP A 446 -14.35 -8.38 10.80
C ASP A 446 -14.01 -7.23 11.77
N GLU A 447 -14.22 -5.99 11.27
CA GLU A 447 -14.95 -4.87 11.90
C GLU A 447 -14.57 -3.55 11.20
N ARG A 448 -15.54 -2.66 10.97
CA ARG A 448 -15.27 -1.39 10.29
C ARG A 448 -14.47 -0.49 11.23
N GLU A 449 -13.25 -0.07 10.90
CA GLU A 449 -12.42 0.83 11.76
C GLU A 449 -13.16 2.10 12.22
N TYR A 450 -14.17 2.54 11.48
CA TYR A 450 -15.07 3.62 11.86
C TYR A 450 -15.92 3.31 13.10
N GLU A 451 -16.40 2.07 13.27
CA GLU A 451 -17.13 1.63 14.47
C GLU A 451 -16.20 1.66 15.69
N VAL A 452 -14.92 1.32 15.50
CA VAL A 452 -13.88 1.40 16.56
C VAL A 452 -13.62 2.84 17.00
N ARG A 453 -13.68 3.84 16.11
CA ARG A 453 -13.47 5.26 16.48
C ARG A 453 -14.72 5.98 17.00
N ARG A 454 -15.92 5.51 16.65
CA ARG A 454 -17.20 6.07 17.11
C ARG A 454 -17.44 5.80 18.60
N LEU A 455 -16.90 4.70 19.11
CA LEU A 455 -17.22 4.16 20.44
C LEU A 455 -16.18 4.43 21.54
N GLY A 456 -15.02 5.07 21.26
CA GLY A 456 -13.97 5.20 22.28
C GLY A 456 -13.10 6.46 22.32
N CYS A 457 -13.21 7.42 21.39
CA CYS A 457 -12.30 8.59 21.37
C CYS A 457 -12.86 9.87 22.00
N ALA A 458 -14.17 9.98 22.22
CA ALA A 458 -14.76 11.19 22.81
C ALA A 458 -14.59 11.23 24.34
N ASP A 459 -14.57 10.07 25.00
CA ASP A 459 -14.69 9.99 26.47
C ASP A 459 -13.34 9.99 27.20
N GLU A 460 -12.22 9.69 26.54
CA GLU A 460 -10.89 9.58 27.18
C GLU A 460 -9.92 10.75 26.90
N GLY A 461 -10.38 11.81 26.23
CA GLY A 461 -9.55 12.96 25.85
C GLY A 461 -9.61 14.10 26.87
N PHE A 462 -8.49 14.76 27.14
CA PHE A 462 -8.44 16.02 27.89
C PHE A 462 -7.76 17.13 27.08
N ILE A 463 -8.08 18.39 27.39
CA ILE A 463 -7.45 19.55 26.75
C ILE A 463 -5.99 19.59 27.15
N LYS A 464 -5.11 19.66 26.15
CA LYS A 464 -3.68 19.80 26.35
C LYS A 464 -3.43 21.18 26.98
N PRO A 465 -2.81 21.27 28.16
CA PRO A 465 -2.49 22.54 28.81
C PRO A 465 -1.52 23.38 27.96
N ASP A 466 -1.64 24.70 28.02
CA ASP A 466 -0.70 25.61 27.33
C ASP A 466 0.68 25.61 28.01
N ALA A 467 1.74 25.95 27.27
CA ALA A 467 3.10 25.98 27.81
C ALA A 467 3.26 26.91 29.04
N ASP A 468 2.50 28.01 29.07
CA ASP A 468 2.53 28.98 30.16
C ASP A 468 1.67 28.53 31.36
N GLU A 469 0.54 27.84 31.12
CA GLU A 469 -0.29 27.22 32.17
C GLU A 469 0.42 26.03 32.83
N ILE A 470 1.18 25.26 32.05
CA ILE A 470 2.09 24.23 32.53
C ILE A 470 3.06 24.89 33.52
N THR A 471 3.71 25.99 33.13
CA THR A 471 4.70 26.68 33.96
C THR A 471 4.10 27.27 35.27
N ALA A 472 2.86 27.75 35.26
CA ALA A 472 2.20 28.34 36.42
C ALA A 472 1.53 27.32 37.37
N GLN A 473 0.96 26.22 36.86
CA GLN A 473 0.46 25.11 37.70
C GLN A 473 1.60 24.21 38.22
N ASP A 474 2.76 24.19 37.55
CA ASP A 474 3.93 23.37 37.89
C ASP A 474 4.70 23.81 39.14
N GLU A 475 4.52 25.04 39.64
CA GLU A 475 5.16 25.46 40.91
C GLU A 475 4.47 24.89 42.15
N GLN A 476 3.19 24.48 42.06
CA GLN A 476 2.39 23.98 43.19
C GLN A 476 2.27 22.45 43.27
N LYS A 477 2.70 21.69 42.24
CA LYS A 477 2.63 20.22 42.16
C LYS A 477 4.00 19.55 42.03
N ARG A 478 4.98 19.99 42.81
CA ARG A 478 6.30 19.32 42.85
C ARG A 478 6.25 18.10 43.77
N HIS A 479 6.71 16.95 43.27
CA HIS A 479 7.04 15.82 44.14
C HIS A 479 8.37 16.13 44.84
N GLU A 480 8.33 16.28 46.16
CA GLU A 480 9.52 16.47 46.99
C GLU A 480 10.12 15.10 47.31
N PHE A 481 11.26 14.80 46.71
CA PHE A 481 12.08 13.66 47.12
C PHE A 481 12.75 13.96 48.47
N VAL A 482 13.03 12.92 49.26
CA VAL A 482 13.87 13.02 50.48
C VAL A 482 15.22 13.67 50.15
N GLU A 483 15.92 14.26 51.12
CA GLU A 483 17.16 15.03 50.92
C GLU A 483 18.06 14.46 49.80
N PRO A 484 18.33 15.21 48.72
CA PRO A 484 19.06 14.75 47.53
C PRO A 484 20.41 14.06 47.77
N ALA A 485 21.07 14.39 48.89
CA ALA A 485 22.32 13.79 49.34
C ALA A 485 22.16 12.34 49.86
N THR A 486 20.98 11.96 50.32
CA THR A 486 20.72 10.70 51.04
C THR A 486 19.86 9.70 50.28
N VAL A 487 19.18 10.12 49.20
CA VAL A 487 18.33 9.24 48.39
C VAL A 487 19.18 8.23 47.60
N GLY A 488 19.16 6.98 48.06
CA GLY A 488 19.78 5.85 47.38
C GLY A 488 19.02 5.43 46.11
N PRO A 489 19.69 4.71 45.18
CA PRO A 489 19.08 4.27 43.91
C PRO A 489 17.89 3.33 44.10
N GLU A 490 17.92 2.52 45.16
CA GLU A 490 16.85 1.58 45.48
C GLU A 490 15.59 2.33 45.96
N ASP A 491 15.76 3.37 46.77
CA ASP A 491 14.67 4.14 47.36
C ASP A 491 14.03 5.07 46.32
N LEU A 492 14.84 5.72 45.47
CA LEU A 492 14.34 6.48 44.32
C LEU A 492 13.48 5.60 43.40
N SER A 493 13.96 4.39 43.10
CA SER A 493 13.25 3.46 42.22
C SER A 493 11.92 3.00 42.82
N LYS A 494 11.89 2.65 44.11
CA LYS A 494 10.66 2.28 44.83
C LYS A 494 9.68 3.44 44.87
N GLU A 495 10.15 4.62 45.22
CA GLU A 495 9.33 5.81 45.36
C GLU A 495 8.68 6.18 44.02
N LEU A 496 9.44 6.17 42.92
CA LEU A 496 8.89 6.43 41.58
C LEU A 496 7.88 5.35 41.13
N VAL A 497 8.11 4.08 41.43
CA VAL A 497 7.14 3.00 41.14
C VAL A 497 5.85 3.19 41.95
N LEU A 498 5.97 3.46 43.26
CA LEU A 498 4.82 3.68 44.14
C LEU A 498 4.00 4.90 43.71
N VAL A 499 4.66 6.00 43.35
CA VAL A 499 3.99 7.24 42.95
C VAL A 499 3.32 7.10 41.58
N LEU A 500 3.95 6.41 40.62
CA LEU A 500 3.34 6.13 39.31
C LEU A 500 2.26 5.03 39.33
N GLY A 501 2.29 4.15 40.33
CA GLY A 501 1.37 3.02 40.48
C GLY A 501 0.15 3.28 41.37
N ALA A 502 0.05 4.44 42.02
CA ALA A 502 -1.08 4.78 42.87
C ALA A 502 -2.39 4.94 42.06
N GLU A 503 -3.50 4.33 42.50
CA GLU A 503 -4.81 4.37 41.84
C GLU A 503 -5.32 5.81 41.61
N ASN A 504 -4.98 6.71 42.53
CA ASN A 504 -5.15 8.15 42.38
C ASN A 504 -3.79 8.78 42.10
N THR A 505 -3.36 8.81 40.83
CA THR A 505 -2.05 9.35 40.44
C THR A 505 -1.94 10.81 40.88
N LYS A 506 -1.20 11.04 41.97
CA LYS A 506 -1.03 12.36 42.60
C LYS A 506 -0.17 13.30 41.76
N PHE A 507 0.70 12.74 40.92
CA PHE A 507 1.64 13.45 40.06
C PHE A 507 1.62 12.88 38.63
N SER A 508 1.70 13.75 37.64
CA SER A 508 1.82 13.38 36.23
C SER A 508 3.23 12.88 35.89
N HIS A 509 3.36 12.16 34.78
CA HIS A 509 4.67 11.69 34.30
C HIS A 509 5.63 12.87 34.00
N ALA A 510 5.12 14.01 33.56
CA ALA A 510 5.92 15.21 33.30
C ALA A 510 6.40 15.89 34.59
N GLU A 511 5.53 15.96 35.61
CA GLU A 511 5.87 16.48 36.94
C GLU A 511 6.97 15.63 37.58
N LEU A 512 6.83 14.29 37.54
CA LEU A 512 7.87 13.38 38.04
C LEU A 512 9.16 13.50 37.24
N LYS A 513 9.09 13.59 35.91
CA LYS A 513 10.29 13.81 35.08
C LYS A 513 11.04 15.09 35.48
N ARG A 514 10.32 16.16 35.85
CA ARG A 514 10.92 17.43 36.32
C ARG A 514 11.54 17.28 37.72
N SER A 515 10.79 16.77 38.70
CA SER A 515 11.33 16.55 40.05
C SER A 515 12.56 15.62 40.02
N THR A 516 12.53 14.57 39.21
CA THR A 516 13.67 13.65 39.04
C THR A 516 14.85 14.33 38.33
N LYS A 517 14.60 15.24 37.38
CA LYS A 517 15.63 16.07 36.75
C LYS A 517 16.33 16.97 37.77
N GLU A 518 15.58 17.63 38.65
CA GLU A 518 16.12 18.48 39.71
C GLU A 518 16.98 17.69 40.70
N LEU A 519 16.50 16.51 41.12
CA LEU A 519 17.25 15.59 41.99
C LEU A 519 18.60 15.18 41.35
N LEU A 520 18.59 14.72 40.10
CA LEU A 520 19.80 14.28 39.41
C LEU A 520 20.75 15.45 39.08
N MET A 521 20.20 16.64 38.75
CA MET A 521 20.99 17.88 38.59
C MET A 521 21.71 18.26 39.87
N TRP A 522 21.01 18.21 41.00
CA TRP A 522 21.59 18.52 42.30
C TRP A 522 22.76 17.57 42.62
N ARG A 523 22.56 16.25 42.41
CA ARG A 523 23.60 15.23 42.62
C ARG A 523 24.83 15.47 41.74
N ARG A 524 24.61 15.85 40.47
CA ARG A 524 25.68 16.19 39.53
C ARG A 524 26.48 17.43 39.96
N GLN A 525 25.85 18.39 40.64
CA GLN A 525 26.49 19.60 41.15
C GLN A 525 27.24 19.39 42.48
N HIS A 526 26.89 18.37 43.26
CA HIS A 526 27.43 18.11 44.61
C HIS A 526 28.01 16.68 44.76
N PRO A 527 28.99 16.27 43.93
CA PRO A 527 29.52 14.89 43.92
C PRO A 527 30.23 14.48 45.22
N ALA A 528 30.86 15.43 45.93
CA ALA A 528 31.57 15.17 47.19
C ALA A 528 30.63 14.80 48.35
N GLU A 529 29.41 15.34 48.35
CA GLU A 529 28.36 15.05 49.34
C GLU A 529 27.66 13.72 49.04
N CYS A 530 27.62 13.31 47.76
CA CYS A 530 27.07 12.02 47.35
C CYS A 530 28.04 10.83 47.62
N ALA A 531 29.35 11.10 47.68
CA ALA A 531 30.39 10.07 47.81
C ALA A 531 30.53 9.47 49.23
N SER A 532 29.97 10.10 50.27
CA SER A 532 30.10 9.62 51.66
C SER A 532 29.31 8.34 51.97
N ASN A 533 28.45 7.88 51.05
CA ASN A 533 27.57 6.72 51.24
C ASN A 533 27.88 5.48 50.36
N GLY A 534 28.93 5.50 49.52
CA GLY A 534 29.33 4.34 48.69
C GLY A 534 29.73 4.70 47.26
N ASN A 535 29.66 3.72 46.33
CA ASN A 535 29.92 3.90 44.88
C ASN A 535 28.90 4.81 44.15
N ASP A 536 28.04 5.51 44.89
CA ASP A 536 26.91 6.33 44.39
C ASP A 536 27.31 7.69 43.82
N ALA A 537 28.61 8.02 43.82
CA ALA A 537 29.14 9.24 43.22
C ALA A 537 29.19 9.20 41.69
N ASP A 538 29.27 8.00 41.09
CA ASP A 538 29.23 7.82 39.64
C ASP A 538 27.78 7.75 39.14
N GLU A 539 27.41 8.67 38.25
CA GLU A 539 26.04 8.79 37.72
C GLU A 539 25.64 7.54 36.91
N SER A 540 26.60 6.89 36.25
CA SER A 540 26.38 5.61 35.55
C SER A 540 26.09 4.48 36.54
N ALA A 541 26.91 4.32 37.57
CA ALA A 541 26.70 3.31 38.61
C ALA A 541 25.36 3.51 39.35
N TYR A 542 25.00 4.76 39.67
CA TYR A 542 23.73 5.08 40.33
C TYR A 542 22.52 4.70 39.45
N LEU A 543 22.57 5.03 38.16
CA LEU A 543 21.52 4.65 37.20
C LEU A 543 21.42 3.13 37.03
N ARG A 544 22.56 2.43 36.93
CA ARG A 544 22.60 0.97 36.82
C ARG A 544 21.93 0.33 38.03
N SER A 545 22.23 0.79 39.24
CA SER A 545 21.60 0.27 40.46
C SER A 545 20.11 0.59 40.58
N CYS A 546 19.64 1.71 40.01
CA CYS A 546 18.20 1.96 39.86
C CYS A 546 17.55 0.90 38.95
N LEU A 547 18.16 0.63 37.78
CA LEU A 547 17.63 -0.36 36.84
C LEU A 547 17.70 -1.79 37.39
N GLU A 548 18.77 -2.16 38.10
CA GLU A 548 18.89 -3.44 38.81
C GLU A 548 17.73 -3.65 39.80
N THR A 549 17.38 -2.59 40.54
CA THR A 549 16.26 -2.61 41.49
C THR A 549 14.91 -2.79 40.76
N LEU A 550 14.67 -2.03 39.70
CA LEU A 550 13.43 -2.09 38.92
C LEU A 550 13.23 -3.45 38.23
N ILE A 551 14.30 -4.01 37.69
CA ILE A 551 14.29 -5.31 37.01
C ILE A 551 14.18 -6.45 38.02
N GLY A 552 14.87 -6.36 39.15
CA GLY A 552 14.91 -7.40 40.18
C GLY A 552 13.59 -7.58 40.94
N ARG A 553 12.76 -6.54 41.02
CA ARG A 553 11.52 -6.52 41.81
C ARG A 553 10.24 -6.69 40.99
N ALA A 554 10.30 -6.68 39.66
CA ALA A 554 9.12 -6.76 38.80
C ALA A 554 8.56 -8.19 38.73
N ASN A 555 7.75 -8.59 39.71
CA ASN A 555 7.15 -9.92 39.81
C ASN A 555 5.61 -9.83 39.69
N GLY A 556 5.04 -10.15 38.52
CA GLY A 556 3.59 -10.08 38.27
C GLY A 556 3.26 -9.48 36.90
N GLU A 557 1.98 -9.35 36.52
CA GLU A 557 1.60 -8.84 35.18
C GLU A 557 1.67 -7.30 35.04
N GLU A 558 1.41 -6.55 36.12
CA GLU A 558 1.36 -5.07 36.12
C GLU A 558 2.69 -4.42 36.53
N GLU A 559 3.46 -5.05 37.41
CA GLU A 559 4.73 -4.51 37.92
C GLU A 559 5.80 -4.28 36.82
N PRO A 560 6.00 -5.17 35.83
CA PRO A 560 6.97 -4.95 34.75
C PRO A 560 6.62 -3.77 33.83
N LYS A 561 5.33 -3.43 33.70
CA LYS A 561 4.91 -2.24 32.93
C LYS A 561 5.31 -0.96 33.66
N LEU A 562 5.02 -0.87 34.96
CA LEU A 562 5.38 0.29 35.79
C LEU A 562 6.90 0.43 35.92
N ALA A 563 7.62 -0.66 36.18
CA ALA A 563 9.08 -0.67 36.27
C ALA A 563 9.74 -0.14 34.98
N ARG A 564 9.25 -0.53 33.79
CA ARG A 564 9.74 0.02 32.52
C ARG A 564 9.43 1.51 32.35
N ARG A 565 8.24 1.96 32.76
CA ARG A 565 7.86 3.39 32.69
C ARG A 565 8.79 4.24 33.55
N VAL A 566 9.12 3.78 34.76
CA VAL A 566 10.10 4.43 35.65
C VAL A 566 11.50 4.40 35.03
N GLY A 567 11.92 3.24 34.51
CA GLY A 567 13.22 3.10 33.85
C GLY A 567 13.39 4.07 32.68
N TYR A 568 12.41 4.19 31.79
CA TYR A 568 12.46 5.15 30.68
C TYR A 568 12.40 6.60 31.14
N LEU A 569 11.69 6.91 32.24
CA LEU A 569 11.72 8.24 32.85
C LEU A 569 13.14 8.62 33.26
N LEU A 570 13.85 7.73 33.96
CA LEU A 570 15.24 7.96 34.38
C LEU A 570 16.17 8.17 33.19
N LEU A 571 16.07 7.33 32.14
CA LEU A 571 16.89 7.47 30.93
C LEU A 571 16.61 8.76 30.16
N ASP A 572 15.35 9.16 30.06
CA ASP A 572 14.96 10.40 29.40
C ASP A 572 15.45 11.65 30.14
N VAL A 573 15.43 11.62 31.48
CA VAL A 573 16.01 12.68 32.30
C VAL A 573 17.51 12.78 32.04
N LEU A 574 18.21 11.64 32.05
CA LEU A 574 19.65 11.59 31.81
C LEU A 574 20.05 12.09 30.41
N ASP A 575 19.35 11.68 29.35
CA ASP A 575 19.60 12.15 27.98
C ASP A 575 19.42 13.68 27.89
N ASN A 576 18.36 14.22 28.49
CA ASN A 576 18.14 15.68 28.55
C ASN A 576 19.28 16.41 29.26
N LEU A 577 19.73 15.90 30.41
CA LEU A 577 20.84 16.47 31.16
C LEU A 577 22.17 16.40 30.41
N ASN A 578 22.39 15.33 29.64
CA ASN A 578 23.59 15.16 28.82
C ASN A 578 23.61 16.10 27.60
N ARG A 579 22.45 16.46 27.04
CA ARG A 579 22.34 17.43 25.94
C ARG A 579 22.53 18.88 26.40
N GLU A 580 22.06 19.21 27.59
CA GLU A 580 22.15 20.56 28.17
C GLU A 580 23.56 20.91 28.65
N SER A 581 24.35 19.93 29.11
CA SER A 581 25.64 20.20 29.76
C SER A 581 26.82 20.53 28.83
N ARG A 582 26.74 20.30 27.50
CA ARG A 582 27.81 20.55 26.49
C ARG A 582 29.25 20.32 27.01
N LEU A 583 29.49 19.26 27.78
CA LEU A 583 30.83 18.92 28.27
C LEU A 583 31.64 18.24 27.16
N ASN A 584 32.94 18.57 27.13
CA ASN A 584 33.94 18.04 26.19
C ASN A 584 34.01 16.50 26.25
N ASP A 585 34.21 15.88 25.09
CA ASP A 585 34.22 14.43 24.79
C ASP A 585 35.33 13.58 25.48
N SER A 586 35.84 13.94 26.66
CA SER A 586 37.06 13.32 27.22
C SER A 586 36.89 12.31 28.37
N ASP A 587 35.70 12.13 28.94
CA ASP A 587 35.52 11.17 30.05
C ASP A 587 35.20 9.77 29.52
N VAL A 588 36.25 8.95 29.41
CA VAL A 588 36.14 7.52 29.09
C VAL A 588 35.61 6.78 30.33
N ALA A 589 34.46 6.12 30.19
CA ALA A 589 33.88 5.28 31.24
C ALA A 589 34.90 4.25 31.75
N SER A 590 34.91 3.98 33.06
CA SER A 590 35.84 3.02 33.65
C SER A 590 35.59 1.60 33.10
N SER A 591 36.65 0.83 32.86
CA SER A 591 36.55 -0.56 32.37
C SER A 591 35.71 -1.45 33.29
N GLN A 592 35.61 -1.12 34.58
CA GLN A 592 34.82 -1.84 35.57
C GLN A 592 33.31 -1.64 35.36
N GLU A 593 32.89 -0.43 34.99
CA GLU A 593 31.48 -0.09 34.78
C GLU A 593 30.94 -0.70 33.48
N CYS A 594 31.77 -0.81 32.44
CA CYS A 594 31.46 -1.58 31.24
C CYS A 594 31.11 -3.05 31.58
N VAL A 595 31.92 -3.70 32.42
CA VAL A 595 31.67 -5.09 32.85
C VAL A 595 30.39 -5.20 33.67
N ALA A 596 30.08 -4.22 34.51
CA ALA A 596 28.87 -4.20 35.32
C ALA A 596 27.59 -4.09 34.45
N TRP A 597 27.57 -3.21 33.45
CA TRP A 597 26.46 -3.11 32.50
C TRP A 597 26.24 -4.38 31.68
N VAL A 598 27.34 -5.02 31.24
CA VAL A 598 27.27 -6.29 30.51
C VAL A 598 26.74 -7.41 31.40
N THR A 599 27.10 -7.41 32.68
CA THR A 599 26.59 -8.37 33.68
C THR A 599 25.08 -8.19 33.87
N LEU A 600 24.60 -6.95 33.97
CA LEU A 600 23.17 -6.65 34.04
C LEU A 600 22.44 -7.14 32.78
N LEU A 601 22.96 -6.83 31.58
CA LEU A 601 22.37 -7.31 30.33
C LEU A 601 22.32 -8.84 30.28
N ALA A 602 23.40 -9.52 30.66
CA ALA A 602 23.44 -10.98 30.69
C ALA A 602 22.39 -11.57 31.65
N SER A 603 22.16 -10.94 32.81
CA SER A 603 21.12 -11.36 33.75
C SER A 603 19.71 -11.26 33.14
N VAL A 604 19.44 -10.22 32.35
CA VAL A 604 18.14 -10.02 31.69
C VAL A 604 17.96 -10.97 30.52
N VAL A 605 19.00 -11.22 29.71
CA VAL A 605 18.84 -12.10 28.55
C VAL A 605 18.69 -13.57 28.96
N ASN A 606 19.29 -14.00 30.07
CA ASN A 606 19.21 -15.38 30.53
C ASN A 606 17.85 -15.75 31.14
N ASP A 607 16.99 -14.77 31.41
CA ASP A 607 15.64 -14.96 31.92
C ASP A 607 14.59 -14.45 30.91
N PRO A 608 13.86 -15.34 30.19
CA PRO A 608 12.84 -14.96 29.23
C PRO A 608 11.72 -14.07 29.80
N GLU A 609 11.42 -14.18 31.10
CA GLU A 609 10.38 -13.35 31.74
C GLU A 609 10.83 -11.88 31.84
N ARG A 610 12.14 -11.63 31.81
CA ARG A 610 12.73 -10.29 31.89
C ARG A 610 13.04 -9.68 30.52
N TRP A 611 12.79 -10.38 29.41
CA TRP A 611 13.11 -9.88 28.07
C TRP A 611 12.43 -8.53 27.74
N GLU A 612 11.32 -8.20 28.40
CA GLU A 612 10.65 -6.91 28.29
C GLU A 612 11.56 -5.70 28.62
N PHE A 613 12.62 -5.91 29.41
CA PHE A 613 13.58 -4.89 29.82
C PHE A 613 14.82 -4.79 28.91
N LEU A 614 14.99 -5.67 27.92
CA LEU A 614 16.20 -5.69 27.07
C LEU A 614 16.43 -4.35 26.37
N ASN A 615 15.38 -3.75 25.80
CA ASN A 615 15.50 -2.46 25.12
C ASN A 615 15.85 -1.32 26.08
N LEU A 616 15.36 -1.40 27.33
CA LEU A 616 15.66 -0.42 28.37
C LEU A 616 17.14 -0.49 28.75
N VAL A 617 17.68 -1.69 28.97
CA VAL A 617 19.10 -1.89 29.30
C VAL A 617 20.00 -1.50 28.13
N LEU A 618 19.67 -1.87 26.89
CA LEU A 618 20.43 -1.46 25.70
C LEU A 618 20.47 0.07 25.53
N ARG A 619 19.35 0.75 25.75
CA ARG A 619 19.30 2.22 25.72
C ARG A 619 20.12 2.85 26.85
N ALA A 620 20.11 2.25 28.04
CA ALA A 620 20.93 2.70 29.16
C ALA A 620 22.43 2.61 28.82
N ILE A 621 22.86 1.46 28.27
CA ILE A 621 24.23 1.22 27.81
C ILE A 621 24.66 2.26 26.76
N ASP A 622 23.83 2.52 25.74
CA ASP A 622 24.13 3.49 24.68
C ASP A 622 24.26 4.93 25.20
N LEU A 623 23.52 5.28 26.27
CA LEU A 623 23.57 6.61 26.88
C LEU A 623 24.74 6.79 27.85
N THR A 624 25.15 5.74 28.57
CA THR A 624 26.19 5.80 29.61
C THR A 624 27.58 5.41 29.12
N LEU A 625 27.69 4.44 28.21
CA LEU A 625 28.96 3.93 27.69
C LEU A 625 29.23 4.52 26.30
N ARG A 626 29.95 5.64 26.25
CA ARG A 626 30.33 6.30 24.97
C ARG A 626 31.56 5.66 24.29
N ALA A 627 32.31 4.81 24.99
CA ALA A 627 33.44 4.05 24.46
C ALA A 627 33.02 2.64 24.03
N ASP A 628 33.71 2.04 23.06
CA ASP A 628 33.50 0.64 22.63
C ASP A 628 33.69 -0.31 23.83
N PRO A 629 32.61 -0.88 24.41
CA PRO A 629 32.68 -1.62 25.67
C PRO A 629 33.50 -2.92 25.55
N PHE A 630 33.78 -3.39 24.33
CA PHE A 630 34.31 -4.72 24.05
C PHE A 630 35.69 -4.73 23.36
N ARG A 631 36.37 -3.58 23.25
CA ARG A 631 37.71 -3.50 22.64
C ARG A 631 38.74 -4.47 23.27
N ASN A 632 38.56 -4.86 24.54
CA ASN A 632 39.52 -5.67 25.31
C ASN A 632 39.03 -7.06 25.78
N THR A 633 37.77 -7.43 25.60
CA THR A 633 37.28 -8.76 26.00
C THR A 633 37.48 -9.77 24.86
N SER A 634 38.27 -10.81 25.12
CA SER A 634 38.77 -11.76 24.12
C SER A 634 37.82 -12.92 23.78
N GLU A 635 36.55 -12.90 24.20
CA GLU A 635 35.69 -14.09 24.12
C GLU A 635 34.51 -13.95 23.13
N SER A 636 34.50 -14.81 22.11
CA SER A 636 33.44 -15.03 21.12
C SER A 636 32.11 -15.54 21.70
N SER A 637 32.06 -15.83 23.01
CA SER A 637 30.87 -16.23 23.78
C SER A 637 29.91 -15.07 24.11
N SER A 638 30.39 -13.82 24.03
CA SER A 638 29.72 -12.62 24.56
C SER A 638 28.39 -12.26 23.87
N PHE A 639 28.19 -12.68 22.63
CA PHE A 639 26.97 -12.39 21.85
C PHE A 639 26.12 -13.61 21.54
N SER A 640 26.35 -14.75 22.20
CA SER A 640 25.53 -15.98 22.05
C SER A 640 24.04 -15.78 22.36
N PHE A 641 23.73 -14.71 23.09
CA PHE A 641 22.38 -14.33 23.45
C PHE A 641 21.56 -13.82 22.26
N LEU A 642 22.21 -13.27 21.21
CA LEU A 642 21.54 -12.88 19.97
C LEU A 642 20.90 -14.09 19.29
N ASP A 643 21.59 -15.23 19.33
CA ASP A 643 21.11 -16.48 18.75
C ASP A 643 19.84 -16.97 19.49
N LYS A 644 19.77 -16.78 20.82
CA LYS A 644 18.57 -17.07 21.62
C LYS A 644 17.38 -16.20 21.21
N LEU A 645 17.60 -14.90 20.97
CA LEU A 645 16.55 -13.96 20.58
C LEU A 645 16.06 -14.20 19.14
N VAL A 646 16.97 -14.47 18.19
CA VAL A 646 16.60 -14.83 16.80
C VAL A 646 15.86 -16.17 16.77
N ALA A 647 16.26 -17.14 17.60
CA ALA A 647 15.60 -18.43 17.72
C ALA A 647 14.16 -18.33 18.24
N ALA A 648 13.81 -17.26 18.97
CA ALA A 648 12.45 -17.00 19.42
C ALA A 648 11.48 -16.62 18.26
N ARG A 649 12.00 -16.33 17.06
CA ARG A 649 11.23 -16.05 15.83
C ARG A 649 10.13 -15.00 15.98
N SER A 650 10.39 -13.99 16.80
CA SER A 650 9.46 -12.90 17.07
C SER A 650 9.99 -11.59 16.48
N PRO A 651 9.22 -10.87 15.64
CA PRO A 651 9.64 -9.56 15.13
C PRO A 651 10.01 -8.57 16.25
N ARG A 652 9.37 -8.69 17.42
CA ARG A 652 9.71 -7.91 18.61
C ARG A 652 11.15 -8.14 19.04
N TRP A 653 11.59 -9.40 19.12
CA TRP A 653 12.94 -9.77 19.58
C TRP A 653 14.00 -9.60 18.48
N ASN A 654 13.63 -9.81 17.22
CA ASN A 654 14.47 -9.48 16.08
C ASN A 654 14.83 -7.99 16.04
N ALA A 655 13.89 -7.10 16.36
CA ALA A 655 14.18 -5.67 16.48
C ALA A 655 15.19 -5.37 17.61
N ILE A 656 15.13 -6.11 18.73
CA ILE A 656 16.12 -6.01 19.82
C ILE A 656 17.50 -6.53 19.37
N VAL A 657 17.55 -7.58 18.55
CA VAL A 657 18.81 -8.07 17.97
C VAL A 657 19.46 -7.01 17.09
N VAL A 658 18.68 -6.31 16.25
CA VAL A 658 19.20 -5.19 15.45
C VAL A 658 19.71 -4.06 16.33
N GLU A 659 18.98 -3.74 17.41
CA GLU A 659 19.39 -2.70 18.36
C GLU A 659 20.67 -3.07 19.12
N ALA A 660 20.82 -4.34 19.53
CA ALA A 660 22.04 -4.82 20.15
C ALA A 660 23.23 -4.77 19.19
N ILE A 661 23.04 -5.13 17.91
CA ILE A 661 24.07 -4.99 16.87
C ILE A 661 24.49 -3.52 16.73
N ARG A 662 23.54 -2.56 16.80
CA ARG A 662 23.83 -1.12 16.77
C ARG A 662 24.66 -0.67 17.99
N VAL A 663 24.17 -0.95 19.18
CA VAL A 663 24.76 -0.48 20.45
C VAL A 663 26.17 -1.06 20.63
N PHE A 664 26.37 -2.33 20.29
CA PHE A 664 27.66 -3.01 20.41
C PHE A 664 28.51 -2.97 19.14
N ARG A 665 28.06 -2.28 18.07
CA ARG A 665 28.77 -2.13 16.80
C ARG A 665 29.26 -3.44 16.19
N ILE A 666 28.46 -4.50 16.33
CA ILE A 666 28.82 -5.86 15.92
C ILE A 666 28.88 -5.91 14.39
N GLY A 667 30.08 -6.14 13.85
CA GLY A 667 30.30 -6.21 12.40
C GLY A 667 30.53 -4.87 11.70
N GLU A 668 30.80 -3.77 12.41
CA GLU A 668 31.24 -2.51 11.78
C GLU A 668 32.62 -2.67 11.10
N LEU A 669 32.68 -2.44 9.79
CA LEU A 669 33.92 -2.14 9.06
C LEU A 669 34.13 -0.61 9.12
N ALA A 670 34.88 -0.11 10.11
CA ALA A 670 35.19 1.31 10.17
C ALA A 670 35.93 1.77 8.89
N PRO A 671 35.56 2.89 8.24
CA PRO A 671 36.29 3.41 7.10
C PRO A 671 37.70 3.82 7.54
N GLY A 672 38.73 3.14 7.00
CA GLY A 672 40.10 3.65 7.03
C GLY A 672 41.05 3.12 8.10
N HIS A 673 40.79 2.01 8.81
CA HIS A 673 41.80 1.37 9.68
C HIS A 673 42.01 -0.11 9.33
N LYS A 674 43.30 -0.52 9.27
CA LYS A 674 43.73 -1.88 8.90
C LYS A 674 43.11 -2.93 9.83
N VAL A 675 42.53 -3.94 9.21
CA VAL A 675 41.79 -5.07 9.77
C VAL A 675 42.57 -5.82 10.86
N GLN A 676 41.98 -5.91 12.06
CA GLN A 676 42.24 -7.00 13.02
C GLN A 676 41.20 -8.13 12.83
N VAL A 677 41.64 -9.36 13.09
CA VAL A 677 41.01 -10.65 12.79
C VAL A 677 39.57 -10.84 13.33
N LYS A 678 39.11 -10.04 14.32
CA LYS A 678 37.74 -10.11 14.87
C LYS A 678 36.62 -9.72 13.88
N SER A 679 36.90 -8.83 12.92
CA SER A 679 35.87 -8.32 11.99
C SER A 679 35.24 -9.40 11.08
N THR A 680 35.95 -10.49 10.79
CA THR A 680 35.47 -11.55 9.88
C THR A 680 34.44 -12.49 10.49
N GLU A 681 34.56 -12.84 11.78
CA GLU A 681 33.59 -13.72 12.47
C GLU A 681 32.29 -12.97 12.79
N ASP A 682 32.38 -11.72 13.26
CA ASP A 682 31.21 -10.88 13.54
C ASP A 682 30.43 -10.56 12.26
N ALA A 683 31.13 -10.26 11.16
CA ALA A 683 30.49 -10.07 9.85
C ALA A 683 29.77 -11.34 9.36
N GLN A 684 30.34 -12.51 9.62
CA GLN A 684 29.70 -13.79 9.30
C GLN A 684 28.46 -14.02 10.17
N LYS A 685 28.52 -13.69 11.46
CA LYS A 685 27.38 -13.78 12.39
C LYS A 685 26.23 -12.86 11.96
N VAL A 686 26.52 -11.62 11.60
CA VAL A 686 25.53 -10.66 11.07
C VAL A 686 24.85 -11.19 9.80
N LYS A 687 25.61 -11.81 8.90
CA LYS A 687 25.07 -12.44 7.68
C LYS A 687 24.14 -13.62 7.98
N LEU A 688 24.45 -14.42 8.99
CA LEU A 688 23.57 -15.51 9.45
C LEU A 688 22.25 -14.96 10.04
N ILE A 689 22.34 -13.92 10.89
CA ILE A 689 21.15 -13.25 11.45
C ILE A 689 20.28 -12.65 10.34
N PHE A 690 20.88 -12.01 9.33
CA PHE A 690 20.16 -11.50 8.17
C PHE A 690 19.44 -12.63 7.40
N ALA A 691 20.12 -13.75 7.18
CA ALA A 691 19.52 -14.91 6.52
C ALA A 691 18.32 -15.46 7.31
N ASP A 692 18.41 -15.48 8.65
CA ASP A 692 17.31 -15.85 9.53
C ASP A 692 16.13 -14.88 9.44
N PHE A 693 16.37 -13.56 9.41
CA PHE A 693 15.29 -12.57 9.23
C PHE A 693 14.58 -12.75 7.88
N VAL A 694 15.32 -12.98 6.80
CA VAL A 694 14.76 -13.28 5.48
C VAL A 694 13.95 -14.59 5.51
N GLN A 695 14.44 -15.64 6.18
CA GLN A 695 13.73 -16.91 6.33
C GLN A 695 12.44 -16.77 7.18
N GLN A 696 12.46 -15.87 8.15
CA GLN A 696 11.32 -15.53 8.99
C GLN A 696 10.31 -14.61 8.29
N CYS A 697 10.67 -14.04 7.13
CA CYS A 697 9.90 -12.99 6.44
C CYS A 697 9.76 -11.69 7.26
N ASP A 698 10.72 -11.42 8.16
CA ASP A 698 10.77 -10.18 8.93
C ASP A 698 11.51 -9.09 8.14
N TRP A 699 10.82 -8.53 7.15
CA TRP A 699 11.40 -7.55 6.22
C TRP A 699 11.79 -6.24 6.88
N GLN A 700 11.15 -5.88 8.00
CA GLN A 700 11.43 -4.64 8.71
C GLN A 700 12.75 -4.73 9.47
N SER A 701 12.99 -5.82 10.19
CA SER A 701 14.27 -6.07 10.87
C SER A 701 15.40 -6.28 9.86
N ALA A 702 15.14 -6.99 8.75
CA ALA A 702 16.11 -7.15 7.67
C ALA A 702 16.49 -5.81 7.02
N GLU A 703 15.53 -4.92 6.76
CA GLU A 703 15.78 -3.57 6.21
C GLU A 703 16.60 -2.70 7.17
N ARG A 704 16.25 -2.72 8.47
CA ARG A 704 17.02 -1.96 9.49
C ARG A 704 18.45 -2.48 9.61
N LEU A 705 18.64 -3.80 9.64
CA LEU A 705 19.96 -4.42 9.72
C LEU A 705 20.82 -4.07 8.50
N VAL A 706 20.25 -4.14 7.29
CA VAL A 706 20.93 -3.76 6.05
C VAL A 706 21.30 -2.27 6.03
N THR A 707 20.44 -1.40 6.56
CA THR A 707 20.72 0.04 6.67
C THR A 707 21.90 0.33 7.60
N LEU A 708 22.04 -0.49 8.64
CA LEU A 708 23.07 -0.37 9.67
C LEU A 708 24.43 -0.87 9.20
N VAL A 709 24.46 -2.06 8.59
CA VAL A 709 25.69 -2.75 8.19
C VAL A 709 26.17 -2.37 6.79
N GLN A 710 25.23 -1.98 5.91
CA GLN A 710 25.53 -1.53 4.55
C GLN A 710 26.33 -2.56 3.71
N ASP A 711 26.16 -3.87 3.97
CA ASP A 711 26.79 -4.92 3.16
C ASP A 711 26.10 -5.06 1.78
N PRO A 712 26.85 -5.00 0.66
CA PRO A 712 26.29 -5.08 -0.69
C PRO A 712 25.51 -6.37 -0.98
N VAL A 713 25.95 -7.51 -0.44
CA VAL A 713 25.32 -8.82 -0.68
C VAL A 713 23.98 -8.91 0.04
N MET A 714 23.91 -8.41 1.28
CA MET A 714 22.65 -8.33 2.03
C MET A 714 21.68 -7.34 1.38
N MET A 715 22.16 -6.17 0.93
CA MET A 715 21.36 -5.20 0.18
C MET A 715 20.76 -5.80 -1.10
N GLN A 716 21.57 -6.48 -1.91
CA GLN A 716 21.11 -7.11 -3.14
C GLN A 716 20.07 -8.22 -2.88
N THR A 717 20.32 -9.04 -1.85
CA THR A 717 19.39 -10.10 -1.43
C THR A 717 18.06 -9.52 -0.97
N LEU A 718 18.08 -8.46 -0.14
CA LEU A 718 16.87 -7.82 0.34
C LEU A 718 16.13 -7.09 -0.79
N PHE A 719 16.84 -6.38 -1.67
CA PHE A 719 16.27 -5.72 -2.85
C PHE A 719 15.52 -6.71 -3.73
N LYS A 720 16.09 -7.91 -3.95
CA LYS A 720 15.45 -9.02 -4.66
C LYS A 720 14.09 -9.41 -4.04
N HIS A 721 14.06 -9.64 -2.74
CA HIS A 721 12.83 -10.04 -2.03
C HIS A 721 11.77 -8.93 -2.01
N LEU A 722 12.19 -7.68 -1.77
CA LEU A 722 11.29 -6.54 -1.73
C LEU A 722 10.73 -6.19 -3.11
N SER A 723 11.50 -6.41 -4.18
CA SER A 723 11.08 -6.23 -5.58
C SER A 723 9.91 -7.16 -5.90
N LEU A 724 10.00 -8.43 -5.48
CA LEU A 724 8.91 -9.41 -5.65
C LEU A 724 7.64 -9.05 -4.87
N LEU A 725 7.80 -8.59 -3.62
CA LEU A 725 6.68 -8.21 -2.75
C LEU A 725 6.08 -6.84 -3.14
N ASN A 726 6.52 -6.27 -4.25
CA ASN A 726 6.13 -4.94 -4.74
C ASN A 726 6.39 -3.85 -3.69
N MET A 727 7.38 -4.00 -2.80
CA MET A 727 7.69 -3.13 -1.65
C MET A 727 8.40 -1.82 -2.02
N THR A 728 7.80 -1.08 -2.97
CA THR A 728 8.26 0.20 -3.54
C THR A 728 8.89 1.20 -2.57
N LYS A 729 8.34 1.40 -1.37
CA LYS A 729 8.92 2.33 -0.38
C LYS A 729 10.24 1.82 0.21
N ALA A 730 10.31 0.53 0.52
CA ALA A 730 11.53 -0.10 1.04
C ALA A 730 12.61 -0.20 -0.04
N LEU A 731 12.21 -0.48 -1.29
CA LEU A 731 13.11 -0.44 -2.46
C LEU A 731 13.73 0.95 -2.67
N LYS A 732 12.92 2.02 -2.64
CA LYS A 732 13.43 3.40 -2.76
C LYS A 732 14.39 3.76 -1.63
N ARG A 733 14.14 3.29 -0.40
CA ARG A 733 15.06 3.50 0.74
C ARG A 733 16.37 2.75 0.54
N LEU A 734 16.33 1.49 0.12
CA LEU A 734 17.53 0.72 -0.20
C LEU A 734 18.34 1.31 -1.36
N GLN A 735 17.68 1.78 -2.42
CA GLN A 735 18.34 2.47 -3.53
C GLN A 735 19.01 3.76 -3.06
N LYS A 736 18.36 4.54 -2.19
CA LYS A 736 18.96 5.74 -1.59
C LYS A 736 20.18 5.42 -0.73
N ILE A 737 20.14 4.33 0.04
CA ILE A 737 21.28 3.86 0.84
C ILE A 737 22.43 3.42 -0.08
N ALA A 738 22.15 2.63 -1.11
CA ALA A 738 23.13 2.19 -2.10
C ALA A 738 23.81 3.36 -2.84
N ALA A 739 23.05 4.39 -3.21
CA ALA A 739 23.58 5.62 -3.80
C ALA A 739 24.47 6.41 -2.82
N GLY A 740 24.12 6.43 -1.53
CA GLY A 740 24.91 7.08 -0.48
C GLY A 740 26.28 6.43 -0.25
N ILE A 741 26.36 5.10 -0.33
CA ILE A 741 27.60 4.33 -0.18
C ILE A 741 28.58 4.67 -1.31
N HIS A 742 28.08 4.74 -2.56
CA HIS A 742 28.91 5.06 -3.73
C HIS A 742 29.57 6.43 -3.61
N ASN A 743 28.80 7.45 -3.21
CA ASN A 743 29.29 8.82 -3.04
C ASN A 743 30.36 8.93 -1.93
N SER A 744 30.32 8.06 -0.91
CA SER A 744 31.35 8.00 0.14
C SER A 744 32.63 7.29 -0.32
N THR A 745 32.53 6.29 -1.21
CA THR A 745 33.71 5.64 -1.82
C THR A 745 34.38 6.47 -2.92
N GLU A 746 33.62 7.24 -3.72
CA GLU A 746 34.18 8.14 -4.75
C GLU A 746 34.93 9.34 -4.15
N PHE A 747 34.58 9.81 -2.95
CA PHE A 747 35.33 10.88 -2.28
C PHE A 747 36.79 10.49 -1.96
N THR A 748 37.14 9.20 -2.10
CA THR A 748 38.50 8.68 -1.86
C THR A 748 39.28 8.44 -3.17
N LEU A 749 38.65 8.47 -4.34
CA LEU A 749 39.28 8.21 -5.64
C LEU A 749 38.70 9.12 -6.74
N GLN A 750 39.48 10.13 -7.15
CA GLN A 750 39.29 11.07 -8.29
C GLN A 750 38.23 12.18 -8.06
N ALA A 751 38.50 13.48 -8.19
CA ALA A 751 39.54 14.22 -8.91
C ALA A 751 39.74 13.77 -10.37
N ALA A 752 38.65 13.56 -11.12
CA ALA A 752 38.55 13.74 -12.57
C ALA A 752 37.15 13.34 -13.07
N ALA A 753 36.60 14.16 -13.98
CA ALA A 753 35.39 13.98 -14.79
C ALA A 753 34.05 14.45 -14.19
N HIS A 754 33.51 15.49 -14.83
CA HIS A 754 32.14 15.97 -14.72
C HIS A 754 31.23 15.14 -15.65
N SER A 755 30.13 14.60 -15.13
CA SER A 755 28.92 14.33 -15.93
C SER A 755 27.68 14.22 -15.03
N ASP A 756 26.66 15.01 -15.35
CA ASP A 756 25.32 14.96 -14.79
C ASP A 756 24.58 13.67 -15.21
N SER A 757 24.42 12.70 -14.30
CA SER A 757 23.33 11.71 -14.32
C SER A 757 23.32 10.82 -13.06
N THR A 758 22.84 11.33 -11.93
CA THR A 758 22.73 10.58 -10.67
C THR A 758 21.69 9.44 -10.70
N ASP A 759 20.72 9.48 -11.63
CA ASP A 759 19.65 8.47 -11.73
C ASP A 759 20.06 7.19 -12.49
N GLU A 760 21.03 7.23 -13.40
CA GLU A 760 21.48 6.02 -14.12
C GLU A 760 22.39 5.13 -13.25
N ILE A 761 23.25 5.75 -12.43
CA ILE A 761 24.29 5.07 -11.64
C ILE A 761 23.68 4.14 -10.57
N SER A 762 22.56 4.54 -9.95
CA SER A 762 21.89 3.74 -8.90
C SER A 762 21.22 2.46 -9.43
N SER A 763 20.90 2.41 -10.73
CA SER A 763 20.36 1.22 -11.41
C SER A 763 21.44 0.16 -11.72
N HIS A 764 22.72 0.55 -11.77
CA HIS A 764 23.83 -0.34 -12.11
C HIS A 764 24.22 -1.33 -10.98
N LEU A 765 23.95 -0.98 -9.72
CA LEU A 765 24.41 -1.77 -8.55
C LEU A 765 23.40 -2.83 -8.07
N LEU A 766 22.09 -2.52 -8.12
CA LEU A 766 21.03 -3.40 -7.62
C LEU A 766 20.07 -3.89 -8.71
N GLY A 767 20.18 -3.37 -9.94
CA GLY A 767 19.26 -3.64 -11.05
C GLY A 767 17.94 -2.87 -10.97
N SER A 768 17.11 -2.98 -12.02
CA SER A 768 15.76 -2.39 -12.03
C SER A 768 14.77 -3.28 -11.28
N PRO A 769 13.90 -2.72 -10.40
CA PRO A 769 12.83 -3.49 -9.76
C PRO A 769 11.82 -3.96 -10.81
N VAL A 770 11.09 -5.05 -10.51
CA VAL A 770 10.03 -5.57 -11.39
C VAL A 770 8.91 -4.53 -11.48
N ASP A 771 8.54 -4.11 -12.70
CA ASP A 771 7.41 -3.19 -12.89
C ASP A 771 6.09 -3.95 -12.88
N HIS A 772 5.63 -4.27 -11.67
CA HIS A 772 4.37 -4.95 -11.46
C HIS A 772 3.15 -4.16 -11.95
N ALA A 773 3.24 -2.84 -12.14
CA ALA A 773 2.13 -2.03 -12.63
C ALA A 773 2.01 -2.17 -14.16
N MET A 774 3.13 -2.02 -14.88
CA MET A 774 3.21 -2.28 -16.31
C MET A 774 2.82 -3.73 -16.62
N ASN A 775 3.42 -4.70 -15.91
CA ASN A 775 3.17 -6.13 -16.12
C ASN A 775 1.73 -6.58 -15.77
N ARG A 776 0.99 -5.80 -14.96
CA ARG A 776 -0.45 -6.04 -14.70
C ARG A 776 -1.37 -5.25 -15.62
N SER A 777 -1.00 -4.03 -16.02
CA SER A 777 -1.80 -3.18 -16.92
C SER A 777 -1.97 -3.80 -18.30
N LEU A 778 -0.91 -4.42 -18.84
CA LEU A 778 -0.92 -5.14 -20.11
C LEU A 778 -1.84 -6.38 -20.07
N ASN A 779 -1.96 -7.00 -18.89
CA ASN A 779 -2.87 -8.11 -18.65
C ASN A 779 -4.33 -7.67 -18.39
N LYS A 780 -4.58 -6.38 -18.04
CA LYS A 780 -5.91 -5.80 -17.78
C LYS A 780 -6.54 -5.14 -19.00
N ASN A 781 -5.74 -4.51 -19.87
CA ASN A 781 -6.22 -3.80 -21.05
C ASN A 781 -6.72 -4.71 -22.18
N ARG A 782 -6.68 -6.03 -21.98
CA ARG A 782 -7.16 -7.03 -22.93
C ARG A 782 -7.86 -8.18 -22.18
N PRO A 783 -9.08 -7.95 -21.65
CA PRO A 783 -9.90 -9.01 -21.08
C PRO A 783 -10.50 -9.82 -22.24
N HIS A 784 -9.69 -10.63 -22.90
CA HIS A 784 -10.23 -11.60 -23.83
C HIS A 784 -10.68 -12.81 -23.02
N GLU A 785 -11.96 -13.13 -23.12
CA GLU A 785 -12.53 -14.41 -22.71
C GLU A 785 -11.65 -15.54 -23.29
N LEU A 786 -11.27 -16.52 -22.46
CA LEU A 786 -10.48 -17.67 -22.89
C LEU A 786 -11.26 -18.42 -23.97
N LYS A 787 -10.90 -18.24 -25.23
CA LYS A 787 -11.44 -18.99 -26.35
C LYS A 787 -10.59 -20.24 -26.53
N TRP A 788 -11.23 -21.39 -26.62
CA TRP A 788 -10.54 -22.62 -26.94
C TRP A 788 -11.34 -23.44 -27.94
N LYS A 789 -10.63 -24.23 -28.76
CA LYS A 789 -11.20 -25.12 -29.76
C LYS A 789 -10.62 -26.53 -29.55
N TYR A 790 -11.50 -27.51 -29.45
CA TYR A 790 -11.13 -28.92 -29.45
C TYR A 790 -10.90 -29.39 -30.88
N ILE A 791 -9.83 -30.15 -31.11
CA ILE A 791 -9.35 -30.55 -32.44
C ILE A 791 -9.27 -32.08 -32.48
N ASP A 792 -10.14 -32.71 -33.26
CA ASP A 792 -10.23 -34.17 -33.39
C ASP A 792 -10.30 -34.67 -34.85
N SER A 793 -10.29 -33.76 -35.84
CA SER A 793 -10.28 -34.08 -37.27
C SER A 793 -9.02 -33.58 -38.01
N LEU A 794 -8.74 -34.16 -39.18
CA LEU A 794 -7.60 -33.75 -40.02
C LEU A 794 -7.81 -32.35 -40.62
N GLU A 795 -9.03 -32.02 -41.02
CA GLU A 795 -9.42 -30.72 -41.55
C GLU A 795 -9.16 -29.61 -40.52
N GLU A 796 -9.47 -29.88 -39.24
CA GLU A 796 -9.22 -28.94 -38.16
C GLU A 796 -7.72 -28.77 -37.84
N ILE A 797 -6.90 -29.81 -38.04
CA ILE A 797 -5.44 -29.68 -37.96
C ILE A 797 -4.90 -28.77 -39.07
N GLU A 798 -5.45 -28.83 -40.28
CA GLU A 798 -5.09 -27.90 -41.36
C GLU A 798 -5.43 -26.46 -41.02
N GLU A 799 -6.59 -26.21 -40.37
CA GLU A 799 -6.95 -24.88 -39.86
C GLU A 799 -5.94 -24.35 -38.83
N VAL A 800 -5.48 -25.20 -37.90
CA VAL A 800 -4.45 -24.83 -36.91
C VAL A 800 -3.16 -24.43 -37.64
N ILE A 801 -2.75 -25.19 -38.67
CA ILE A 801 -1.54 -24.88 -39.44
C ILE A 801 -1.69 -23.57 -40.22
N GLN A 802 -2.85 -23.33 -40.86
CA GLN A 802 -3.13 -22.06 -41.55
C GLN A 802 -3.09 -20.87 -40.58
N HIS A 803 -3.60 -21.06 -39.36
CA HIS A 803 -3.53 -20.06 -38.31
C HIS A 803 -2.07 -19.75 -37.92
N LEU A 804 -1.25 -20.78 -37.69
CA LEU A 804 0.17 -20.63 -37.38
C LEU A 804 0.95 -19.94 -38.52
N GLN A 805 0.62 -20.24 -39.78
CA GLN A 805 1.19 -19.58 -40.97
C GLN A 805 0.86 -18.08 -40.99
N LYS A 806 -0.39 -17.70 -40.68
CA LYS A 806 -0.81 -16.30 -40.58
C LYS A 806 -0.05 -15.56 -39.47
N CYS A 807 0.12 -16.21 -38.31
CA CYS A 807 0.91 -15.66 -37.21
C CYS A 807 2.38 -15.45 -37.59
N GLU A 808 3.00 -16.44 -38.25
CA GLU A 808 4.37 -16.35 -38.75
C GLU A 808 4.53 -15.25 -39.80
N ALA A 809 3.59 -15.09 -40.73
CA ALA A 809 3.60 -13.99 -41.71
C ALA A 809 3.56 -12.60 -41.05
N THR A 810 2.85 -12.47 -39.93
CA THR A 810 2.76 -11.20 -39.16
C THR A 810 4.10 -10.81 -38.53
N LEU A 811 4.99 -11.78 -38.24
CA LEU A 811 6.34 -11.53 -37.73
C LEU A 811 7.32 -11.02 -38.80
N HIS A 812 6.99 -11.21 -40.08
CA HIS A 812 7.81 -10.78 -41.21
C HIS A 812 7.45 -9.38 -41.73
N SER A 813 6.34 -8.80 -41.28
CA SER A 813 5.95 -7.42 -41.59
C SER A 813 6.85 -6.44 -40.84
N GLU A 814 7.68 -5.68 -41.57
CA GLU A 814 8.61 -4.67 -41.03
C GLU A 814 7.90 -3.43 -40.43
N ASP A 815 6.57 -3.32 -40.57
CA ASP A 815 5.75 -2.17 -40.14
C ASP A 815 5.37 -2.18 -38.65
N VAL A 816 6.02 -3.00 -37.82
CA VAL A 816 5.74 -3.03 -36.38
C VAL A 816 6.78 -2.21 -35.62
N SER A 817 6.51 -0.92 -35.39
CA SER A 817 7.35 -0.02 -34.59
C SER A 817 7.45 -0.39 -33.10
N ASP A 818 6.82 -1.50 -32.68
CA ASP A 818 6.64 -1.90 -31.29
C ASP A 818 7.39 -3.22 -31.03
N GLU A 819 8.59 -3.12 -30.44
CA GLU A 819 9.44 -4.26 -30.08
C GLU A 819 8.71 -5.27 -29.18
N GLN A 820 7.77 -4.79 -28.33
CA GLN A 820 6.99 -5.65 -27.44
C GLN A 820 5.95 -6.44 -28.23
N ARG A 821 5.32 -5.84 -29.23
CA ARG A 821 4.36 -6.52 -30.12
C ARG A 821 5.05 -7.59 -30.96
N VAL A 822 6.28 -7.36 -31.42
CA VAL A 822 7.09 -8.38 -32.12
C VAL A 822 7.46 -9.53 -31.19
N ALA A 823 7.90 -9.23 -29.96
CA ALA A 823 8.20 -10.26 -28.96
C ALA A 823 6.97 -11.10 -28.61
N TRP A 824 5.80 -10.48 -28.43
CA TRP A 824 4.55 -11.18 -28.15
C TRP A 824 4.09 -12.05 -29.31
N ASN A 825 4.14 -11.55 -30.54
CA ASN A 825 3.74 -12.33 -31.72
C ASN A 825 4.66 -13.56 -31.94
N ALA A 826 5.91 -13.51 -31.47
CA ALA A 826 6.88 -14.60 -31.63
C ALA A 826 6.61 -15.77 -30.68
N LEU A 827 5.96 -15.53 -29.54
CA LEU A 827 5.57 -16.56 -28.56
C LEU A 827 4.36 -17.34 -29.08
N VAL A 828 4.63 -18.43 -29.83
CA VAL A 828 3.68 -19.23 -30.64
C VAL A 828 2.42 -18.47 -31.08
N GLY A 829 2.58 -17.38 -31.83
CA GLY A 829 1.52 -16.77 -32.64
C GLY A 829 0.22 -16.45 -31.92
N ILE A 830 0.20 -15.35 -31.17
CA ILE A 830 -0.95 -14.97 -30.33
C ILE A 830 -2.13 -14.46 -31.17
N ASP A 831 -3.07 -15.36 -31.42
CA ASP A 831 -4.51 -15.06 -31.29
C ASP A 831 -4.99 -15.67 -29.96
N TYR A 832 -6.03 -15.15 -29.33
CA TYR A 832 -6.48 -15.56 -27.98
C TYR A 832 -7.18 -16.94 -27.95
N THR A 833 -6.84 -17.81 -28.91
CA THR A 833 -7.46 -19.11 -29.13
C THR A 833 -6.50 -20.21 -28.70
N VAL A 834 -6.91 -21.02 -27.73
CA VAL A 834 -6.17 -22.22 -27.29
C VAL A 834 -6.70 -23.45 -28.01
N TYR A 835 -5.82 -24.18 -28.69
CA TYR A 835 -6.19 -25.43 -29.38
C TYR A 835 -5.92 -26.63 -28.46
N VAL A 836 -6.94 -27.43 -28.18
CA VAL A 836 -6.82 -28.70 -27.44
C VAL A 836 -6.83 -29.83 -28.47
N ILE A 837 -5.64 -30.36 -28.79
CA ILE A 837 -5.45 -31.37 -29.84
C ILE A 837 -5.55 -32.77 -29.26
N ASP A 838 -6.49 -33.57 -29.78
CA ASP A 838 -6.65 -34.96 -29.36
C ASP A 838 -5.67 -35.90 -30.06
N VAL A 839 -4.54 -36.15 -29.40
CA VAL A 839 -3.50 -37.07 -29.88
C VAL A 839 -3.98 -38.52 -30.00
N GLN A 840 -4.96 -38.95 -29.20
CA GLN A 840 -5.45 -40.34 -29.26
C GLN A 840 -6.34 -40.57 -30.47
N VAL A 841 -7.19 -39.60 -30.81
CA VAL A 841 -8.07 -39.67 -31.99
C VAL A 841 -7.26 -39.47 -33.27
N LEU A 842 -6.38 -38.47 -33.30
CA LEU A 842 -5.64 -38.06 -34.51
C LEU A 842 -4.38 -38.89 -34.77
N GLY A 843 -3.88 -39.63 -33.76
CA GLY A 843 -2.65 -40.40 -33.86
C GLY A 843 -1.48 -39.56 -34.37
N LYS A 844 -0.79 -40.03 -35.42
CA LYS A 844 0.38 -39.35 -36.01
C LYS A 844 0.07 -37.95 -36.56
N ALA A 845 -1.16 -37.68 -36.98
CA ALA A 845 -1.51 -36.38 -37.56
C ALA A 845 -1.43 -35.23 -36.55
N ALA A 846 -1.60 -35.51 -35.25
CA ALA A 846 -1.45 -34.53 -34.18
C ALA A 846 -0.04 -33.92 -34.09
N ALA A 847 0.97 -34.53 -34.71
CA ALA A 847 2.34 -34.01 -34.76
C ALA A 847 2.50 -32.81 -35.71
N ALA A 848 1.57 -32.58 -36.65
CA ALA A 848 1.75 -31.63 -37.73
C ALA A 848 1.96 -30.16 -37.29
N PRO A 849 1.24 -29.63 -36.27
CA PRO A 849 1.50 -28.29 -35.75
C PRO A 849 2.89 -28.15 -35.12
N LEU A 850 3.35 -29.16 -34.36
CA LEU A 850 4.70 -29.18 -33.77
C LEU A 850 5.78 -29.24 -34.86
N ASN A 851 5.55 -30.03 -35.91
CA ASN A 851 6.45 -30.09 -37.06
C ASN A 851 6.58 -28.72 -37.75
N PHE A 852 5.48 -27.96 -37.86
CA PHE A 852 5.50 -26.60 -38.41
C PHE A 852 6.30 -25.63 -37.55
N ILE A 853 6.10 -25.64 -36.23
CA ILE A 853 6.80 -24.76 -35.28
C ILE A 853 8.30 -25.07 -35.23
N TRP A 854 8.69 -26.34 -35.33
CA TRP A 854 10.08 -26.79 -35.19
C TRP A 854 10.88 -26.87 -36.49
N LYS A 855 10.29 -26.55 -37.65
CA LYS A 855 11.04 -26.43 -38.91
C LYS A 855 12.10 -25.32 -38.78
N SER A 856 13.28 -25.49 -39.34
CA SER A 856 14.39 -24.53 -39.18
C SER A 856 14.14 -23.14 -39.76
N ALA A 857 13.15 -23.00 -40.66
CA ALA A 857 12.71 -21.72 -41.18
C ALA A 857 11.75 -20.95 -40.25
N SER A 858 11.23 -21.59 -39.19
CA SER A 858 10.24 -20.93 -38.34
C SER A 858 10.85 -19.94 -37.36
N ARG A 859 10.11 -18.85 -37.12
CA ARG A 859 10.43 -17.83 -36.10
C ARG A 859 9.57 -17.95 -34.85
N LEU A 860 8.67 -18.94 -34.79
CA LEU A 860 7.78 -19.18 -33.65
C LEU A 860 8.55 -19.84 -32.49
N LEU A 861 8.24 -19.41 -31.27
CA LEU A 861 8.88 -19.86 -30.03
C LEU A 861 7.90 -20.62 -29.16
N LEU A 862 8.19 -21.90 -28.92
CA LEU A 862 7.39 -22.71 -27.99
C LEU A 862 7.78 -22.38 -26.54
N ILE A 863 6.78 -22.16 -25.68
CA ILE A 863 6.97 -21.94 -24.24
C ILE A 863 6.34 -23.10 -23.48
N GLY A 864 7.04 -23.60 -22.47
CA GLY A 864 6.49 -24.58 -21.53
C GLY A 864 6.91 -24.30 -20.09
N PHE A 865 6.33 -25.05 -19.17
CA PHE A 865 6.69 -25.04 -17.75
C PHE A 865 7.13 -26.45 -17.33
N CYS A 866 8.38 -26.62 -16.90
CA CYS A 866 9.03 -27.92 -16.67
C CYS A 866 9.02 -28.83 -17.92
N VAL A 867 9.27 -28.24 -19.08
CA VAL A 867 8.99 -28.81 -20.41
C VAL A 867 9.87 -30.03 -20.78
N ALA A 868 10.99 -30.24 -20.08
CA ALA A 868 11.91 -31.34 -20.32
C ALA A 868 11.22 -32.72 -20.31
N SER A 869 10.23 -32.91 -19.43
CA SER A 869 9.48 -34.17 -19.36
C SER A 869 8.51 -34.37 -20.53
N ASP A 870 7.93 -33.29 -21.04
CA ASP A 870 6.98 -33.32 -22.16
C ASP A 870 7.71 -33.56 -23.48
N ILE A 871 8.92 -33.01 -23.66
CA ILE A 871 9.76 -33.33 -24.83
C ILE A 871 10.03 -34.84 -24.91
N GLN A 872 10.35 -35.48 -23.78
CA GLN A 872 10.61 -36.93 -23.79
C GLN A 872 9.38 -37.73 -24.18
N ARG A 873 8.19 -37.31 -23.73
CA ARG A 873 6.91 -37.92 -24.14
C ARG A 873 6.66 -37.71 -25.62
N ILE A 874 6.85 -36.49 -26.13
CA ILE A 874 6.71 -36.17 -27.56
C ILE A 874 7.65 -37.03 -28.41
N ARG A 875 8.91 -37.22 -27.98
CA ARG A 875 9.86 -38.10 -28.69
C ARG A 875 9.42 -39.56 -28.74
N ASN A 876 8.81 -40.06 -27.65
CA ASN A 876 8.33 -41.43 -27.59
C ASN A 876 7.06 -41.61 -28.45
N SER A 877 6.12 -40.65 -28.40
CA SER A 877 4.86 -40.68 -29.13
C SER A 877 5.01 -40.36 -30.62
N PHE A 878 5.98 -39.50 -30.97
CA PHE A 878 6.27 -39.05 -32.34
C PHE A 878 7.77 -39.13 -32.63
N PRO A 879 8.33 -40.33 -32.86
CA PRO A 879 9.76 -40.53 -33.10
C PRO A 879 10.32 -39.69 -34.25
N ASP A 880 9.50 -39.43 -35.27
CA ASP A 880 9.87 -38.65 -36.46
C ASP A 880 10.26 -37.19 -36.09
N LEU A 881 9.61 -36.60 -35.08
CA LEU A 881 9.95 -35.28 -34.54
C LEU A 881 11.24 -35.30 -33.69
N GLY A 882 11.60 -36.46 -33.14
CA GLY A 882 12.81 -36.62 -32.33
C GLY A 882 14.11 -36.33 -33.09
N SER A 883 14.10 -36.58 -34.41
CA SER A 883 15.24 -36.32 -35.30
C SER A 883 15.62 -34.83 -35.40
N LEU A 884 14.67 -33.91 -35.14
CA LEU A 884 14.90 -32.46 -35.15
C LEU A 884 15.70 -31.95 -33.95
N PHE A 885 15.80 -32.76 -32.89
CA PHE A 885 16.57 -32.44 -31.68
C PHE A 885 17.97 -33.08 -31.66
N ASP A 886 18.31 -33.90 -32.66
CA ASP A 886 19.53 -34.70 -32.66
C ASP A 886 20.75 -33.89 -33.12
N ARG A 887 21.78 -33.87 -32.26
CA ARG A 887 22.94 -32.96 -32.36
C ARG A 887 23.90 -33.20 -33.54
N ARG A 888 23.68 -34.26 -34.33
CA ARG A 888 24.68 -34.84 -35.25
C ARG A 888 24.45 -34.58 -36.73
N LYS A 889 23.36 -33.93 -37.12
CA LYS A 889 23.12 -33.56 -38.53
C LYS A 889 23.17 -32.04 -38.71
N GLU A 890 24.25 -31.62 -39.38
CA GLU A 890 24.50 -30.34 -40.06
C GLU A 890 24.53 -29.05 -39.22
N GLU A 891 25.67 -28.34 -39.31
CA GLU A 891 25.98 -27.04 -38.71
C GLU A 891 25.14 -25.87 -39.28
N THR A 892 24.24 -26.14 -40.23
CA THR A 892 23.46 -25.14 -40.98
C THR A 892 21.99 -25.04 -40.58
N LEU A 893 21.43 -25.98 -39.80
CA LEU A 893 20.02 -25.93 -39.38
C LEU A 893 19.84 -25.26 -38.01
N ARG A 894 19.02 -24.20 -37.97
CA ARG A 894 18.58 -23.53 -36.74
C ARG A 894 17.79 -24.52 -35.88
N ARG A 895 18.22 -24.72 -34.63
CA ARG A 895 17.50 -25.57 -33.66
C ARG A 895 16.17 -24.94 -33.25
N PRO A 896 15.13 -25.75 -32.99
CA PRO A 896 13.90 -25.25 -32.38
C PRO A 896 14.21 -24.65 -30.99
N LEU A 897 13.76 -23.42 -30.75
CA LEU A 897 13.96 -22.75 -29.46
C LEU A 897 12.77 -23.04 -28.55
N LEU A 898 13.06 -23.55 -27.35
CA LEU A 898 12.05 -23.96 -26.39
C LEU A 898 12.25 -23.22 -25.07
N LEU A 899 11.37 -22.27 -24.77
CA LEU A 899 11.49 -21.43 -23.59
C LEU A 899 10.99 -22.15 -22.33
N GLU A 900 11.88 -22.34 -21.34
CA GLU A 900 11.48 -22.83 -20.02
C GLU A 900 11.04 -21.67 -19.13
N LEU A 901 9.72 -21.55 -18.92
CA LEU A 901 9.10 -20.47 -18.15
C LEU A 901 9.63 -20.42 -16.71
N LYS A 902 9.96 -21.58 -16.12
CA LYS A 902 10.51 -21.64 -14.76
C LYS A 902 11.90 -20.98 -14.66
N GLU A 903 12.74 -21.15 -15.67
CA GLU A 903 14.06 -20.50 -15.74
C GLU A 903 13.90 -18.99 -15.97
N LEU A 904 12.97 -18.57 -16.83
CA LEU A 904 12.63 -17.17 -16.99
C LEU A 904 12.14 -16.56 -15.66
N ALA A 905 11.28 -17.25 -14.91
CA ALA A 905 10.82 -16.79 -13.60
C ALA A 905 11.99 -16.66 -12.59
N LEU A 906 12.90 -17.65 -12.55
CA LEU A 906 14.10 -17.63 -11.70
C LEU A 906 15.05 -16.48 -12.07
N PHE A 907 15.21 -16.21 -13.37
CA PHE A 907 15.97 -15.08 -13.88
C PHE A 907 15.34 -13.75 -13.49
N ARG A 908 14.01 -13.65 -13.57
CA ARG A 908 13.22 -12.53 -13.00
C ARG A 908 13.13 -12.59 -11.47
N HIS A 909 13.99 -13.40 -10.85
CA HIS A 909 14.24 -13.47 -9.42
C HIS A 909 13.08 -13.99 -8.57
N VAL A 910 12.05 -14.56 -9.20
CA VAL A 910 10.93 -15.23 -8.53
C VAL A 910 11.45 -16.51 -7.87
N PRO A 911 11.11 -16.81 -6.60
CA PRO A 911 11.55 -18.02 -5.89
C PRO A 911 10.81 -19.28 -6.37
N ALA A 912 10.70 -19.45 -7.69
CA ALA A 912 9.94 -20.50 -8.36
C ALA A 912 10.61 -21.89 -8.29
N LYS A 913 11.81 -22.01 -7.69
CA LYS A 913 12.61 -23.26 -7.68
C LYS A 913 11.79 -24.47 -7.25
N ASN A 914 10.95 -24.31 -6.23
CA ASN A 914 10.11 -25.37 -5.66
C ASN A 914 8.61 -25.17 -5.94
N TRP A 915 8.24 -24.29 -6.86
CA TRP A 915 6.84 -23.96 -7.15
C TRP A 915 6.35 -24.70 -8.39
N GLY A 916 5.09 -25.15 -8.35
CA GLY A 916 4.36 -25.58 -9.54
C GLY A 916 3.67 -24.41 -10.23
N LEU A 917 3.16 -24.64 -11.45
CA LEU A 917 2.57 -23.60 -12.30
C LEU A 917 1.44 -22.83 -11.60
N SER A 918 0.50 -23.51 -10.94
CA SER A 918 -0.62 -22.87 -10.22
C SER A 918 -0.15 -21.92 -9.10
N LYS A 919 0.89 -22.29 -8.35
CA LYS A 919 1.46 -21.42 -7.30
C LYS A 919 2.16 -20.19 -7.91
N LEU A 920 2.88 -20.39 -9.01
CA LEU A 920 3.51 -19.30 -9.75
C LEU A 920 2.47 -18.34 -10.33
N TYR A 921 1.39 -18.88 -10.92
CA TYR A 921 0.27 -18.12 -11.46
C TYR A 921 -0.41 -17.26 -10.40
N ARG A 922 -0.76 -17.84 -9.25
CA ARG A 922 -1.35 -17.12 -8.11
C ARG A 922 -0.41 -16.05 -7.57
N ALA A 923 0.87 -16.37 -7.39
CA ALA A 923 1.83 -15.43 -6.82
C ALA A 923 2.11 -14.22 -7.73
N CYS A 924 2.18 -14.42 -9.04
CA CYS A 924 2.50 -13.35 -9.99
C CYS A 924 1.27 -12.58 -10.48
N LEU A 925 0.14 -13.27 -10.68
CA LEU A 925 -1.05 -12.70 -11.32
C LEU A 925 -2.27 -12.58 -10.38
N GLY A 926 -2.23 -13.19 -9.19
CA GLY A 926 -3.32 -13.14 -8.21
C GLY A 926 -4.54 -14.01 -8.56
N GLU A 927 -4.47 -14.76 -9.65
CA GLU A 927 -5.53 -15.64 -10.14
C GLU A 927 -5.23 -17.12 -9.78
N GLN A 928 -6.27 -17.97 -9.73
CA GLN A 928 -6.09 -19.39 -9.40
C GLN A 928 -6.32 -20.30 -10.61
N VAL A 929 -5.45 -21.31 -10.76
CA VAL A 929 -5.65 -22.46 -11.65
C VAL A 929 -6.17 -23.60 -10.80
N ASP A 930 -7.39 -24.02 -11.10
CA ASP A 930 -8.01 -25.22 -10.54
C ASP A 930 -7.21 -26.46 -10.95
N LYS A 931 -6.92 -27.35 -10.00
CA LYS A 931 -6.07 -28.54 -10.19
C LYS A 931 -6.86 -29.85 -10.23
N GLU A 932 -8.18 -29.83 -10.10
CA GLU A 932 -9.00 -31.05 -10.02
C GLU A 932 -8.73 -32.02 -11.18
N GLN A 933 -8.61 -31.50 -12.41
CA GLN A 933 -8.41 -32.31 -13.61
C GLN A 933 -6.95 -32.70 -13.87
N GLN A 934 -6.00 -32.35 -13.00
CA GLN A 934 -4.57 -32.62 -13.21
C GLN A 934 -4.24 -34.11 -13.37
N CYS A 935 -5.01 -34.98 -12.71
CA CYS A 935 -4.79 -36.43 -12.69
C CYS A 935 -6.01 -37.22 -13.18
N SER A 936 -6.98 -36.57 -13.83
CA SER A 936 -8.17 -37.23 -14.37
C SER A 936 -7.85 -38.21 -15.49
N ASP A 937 -8.84 -39.00 -15.89
CA ASP A 937 -8.67 -39.95 -16.99
C ASP A 937 -8.66 -39.26 -18.35
N TRP A 938 -7.46 -38.89 -18.78
CA TRP A 938 -7.19 -38.35 -20.11
C TRP A 938 -7.27 -39.41 -21.23
N GLY A 939 -7.48 -40.68 -20.91
CA GLY A 939 -7.79 -41.76 -21.86
C GLY A 939 -9.28 -41.91 -22.17
N SER A 940 -10.16 -41.37 -21.33
CA SER A 940 -11.61 -41.41 -21.55
C SER A 940 -12.03 -40.64 -22.80
N ARG A 941 -12.98 -41.17 -23.58
CA ARG A 941 -13.58 -40.48 -24.74
C ARG A 941 -15.10 -40.60 -24.74
N PRO A 942 -15.85 -39.51 -24.99
CA PRO A 942 -15.36 -38.14 -25.23
C PRO A 942 -14.79 -37.49 -23.96
N LEU A 943 -13.85 -36.56 -24.11
CA LEU A 943 -13.36 -35.75 -22.99
C LEU A 943 -14.49 -34.83 -22.48
N SER A 944 -14.57 -34.67 -21.16
CA SER A 944 -15.55 -33.77 -20.55
C SER A 944 -15.22 -32.29 -20.79
N ASN A 945 -16.24 -31.41 -20.77
CA ASN A 945 -16.03 -29.96 -20.88
C ASN A 945 -15.09 -29.41 -19.80
N VAL A 946 -15.09 -30.01 -18.60
CA VAL A 946 -14.21 -29.59 -17.50
C VAL A 946 -12.75 -29.96 -17.78
N GLN A 947 -12.48 -31.14 -18.36
CA GLN A 947 -11.15 -31.53 -18.82
C GLN A 947 -10.65 -30.62 -19.94
N LEU A 948 -11.49 -30.33 -20.94
CA LEU A 948 -11.14 -29.44 -22.04
C LEU A 948 -10.83 -28.02 -21.55
N ALA A 949 -11.65 -27.48 -20.66
CA ALA A 949 -11.43 -26.16 -20.05
C ALA A 949 -10.15 -26.12 -19.21
N TYR A 950 -9.85 -27.18 -18.43
CA TYR A 950 -8.61 -27.29 -17.68
C TYR A 950 -7.38 -27.32 -18.61
N ALA A 951 -7.40 -28.16 -19.65
CA ALA A 951 -6.30 -28.24 -20.61
C ALA A 951 -6.04 -26.89 -21.29
N ALA A 952 -7.11 -26.18 -21.67
CA ALA A 952 -7.00 -24.85 -22.24
C ALA A 952 -6.41 -23.83 -21.25
N LYS A 953 -6.85 -23.88 -19.98
CA LYS A 953 -6.40 -22.96 -18.93
C LYS A 953 -4.94 -23.19 -18.53
N ASP A 954 -4.44 -24.42 -18.57
CA ASP A 954 -3.04 -24.75 -18.26
C ASP A 954 -2.08 -24.10 -19.28
N ALA A 955 -2.40 -24.18 -20.58
CA ALA A 955 -1.66 -23.51 -21.65
C ALA A 955 -1.79 -21.97 -21.58
N TYR A 956 -3.01 -21.48 -21.31
CA TYR A 956 -3.26 -20.05 -21.15
C TYR A 956 -2.47 -19.44 -19.97
N ALA A 957 -2.34 -20.15 -18.86
CA ALA A 957 -1.58 -19.70 -17.70
C ALA A 957 -0.08 -19.51 -18.03
N VAL A 958 0.51 -20.44 -18.80
CA VAL A 958 1.89 -20.34 -19.27
C VAL A 958 2.09 -19.11 -20.15
N GLN A 959 1.16 -18.87 -21.09
CA GLN A 959 1.20 -17.70 -21.96
C GLN A 959 1.12 -16.39 -21.16
N ARG A 960 0.17 -16.29 -20.24
CA ARG A 960 -0.03 -15.11 -19.37
C ARG A 960 1.18 -14.80 -18.49
N LEU A 961 1.82 -15.84 -17.94
CA LEU A 961 3.05 -15.68 -17.16
C LEU A 961 4.24 -15.25 -18.01
N ALA A 962 4.38 -15.80 -19.22
CA ALA A 962 5.42 -15.35 -20.14
C ALA A 962 5.26 -13.87 -20.51
N LEU A 963 4.03 -13.44 -20.84
CA LEU A 963 3.71 -12.03 -21.07
C LEU A 963 4.03 -11.17 -19.84
N HIS A 964 3.68 -11.64 -18.64
CA HIS A 964 3.99 -10.95 -17.39
C HIS A 964 5.50 -10.78 -17.15
N PHE A 965 6.32 -11.78 -17.47
CA PHE A 965 7.77 -11.71 -17.26
C PHE A 965 8.53 -10.91 -18.31
N LEU A 966 7.92 -10.72 -19.49
CA LEU A 966 8.53 -10.03 -20.63
C LEU A 966 8.04 -8.60 -20.83
N ALA A 967 6.97 -8.20 -20.12
CA ALA A 967 6.32 -6.91 -20.28
C ALA A 967 7.24 -5.70 -20.01
N ASP A 968 8.19 -5.81 -19.07
CA ASP A 968 9.12 -4.72 -18.70
C ASP A 968 10.53 -4.89 -19.30
N VAL A 969 10.70 -5.78 -20.29
CA VAL A 969 11.99 -6.05 -20.95
C VAL A 969 12.18 -5.13 -22.17
N SER A 970 13.30 -4.38 -22.20
CA SER A 970 13.73 -3.60 -23.37
C SER A 970 14.72 -4.41 -24.22
N PHE A 971 14.40 -4.61 -25.51
CA PHE A 971 15.24 -5.39 -26.43
C PHE A 971 16.23 -4.51 -27.23
N ALA A 972 16.12 -3.18 -27.12
CA ALA A 972 16.97 -2.19 -27.78
C ALA A 972 18.48 -2.36 -27.52
N ARG A 973 18.87 -2.89 -26.35
CA ARG A 973 20.28 -3.09 -25.94
C ARG A 973 21.00 -4.22 -26.68
N ALA A 974 20.30 -5.04 -27.46
CA ALA A 974 20.87 -6.18 -28.20
C ALA A 974 21.04 -5.91 -29.71
N ARG A 975 20.85 -4.66 -30.17
CA ARG A 975 21.14 -4.29 -31.57
C ARG A 975 22.66 -4.16 -31.75
N GLY A 976 23.29 -5.20 -32.31
CA GLY A 976 24.50 -4.98 -33.10
C GLY A 976 24.16 -4.15 -34.34
N GLU A 977 25.10 -3.36 -34.84
CA GLU A 977 24.94 -2.55 -36.06
C GLU A 977 24.41 -3.43 -37.22
N GLY A 978 23.10 -3.35 -37.51
CA GLY A 978 22.45 -4.07 -38.62
C GLY A 978 21.52 -5.26 -38.28
N GLY A 979 21.29 -5.61 -37.00
CA GLY A 979 20.40 -6.72 -36.62
C GLY A 979 18.90 -6.39 -36.58
N SER A 980 18.03 -7.32 -36.99
CA SER A 980 16.57 -7.18 -36.86
C SER A 980 16.11 -7.32 -35.39
N VAL A 981 15.05 -6.61 -34.99
CA VAL A 981 14.41 -6.73 -33.66
C VAL A 981 14.07 -8.19 -33.31
N SER A 982 13.63 -8.97 -34.31
CA SER A 982 13.33 -10.39 -34.14
C SER A 982 14.56 -11.20 -33.72
N ASP A 983 15.75 -10.88 -34.24
CA ASP A 983 16.98 -11.61 -33.92
C ASP A 983 17.48 -11.27 -32.51
N SER A 984 17.36 -10.01 -32.10
CA SER A 984 17.65 -9.57 -30.72
C SER A 984 16.77 -10.25 -29.66
N ILE A 985 15.46 -10.41 -29.95
CA ILE A 985 14.54 -11.15 -29.08
C ILE A 985 14.96 -12.63 -29.02
N LEU A 986 15.24 -13.24 -30.17
CA LEU A 986 15.64 -14.64 -30.25
C LEU A 986 16.93 -14.90 -29.47
N ASP A 987 17.90 -13.99 -29.54
CA ASP A 987 19.15 -14.09 -28.78
C ASP A 987 18.94 -13.95 -27.27
N TYR A 988 18.06 -13.05 -26.83
CA TYR A 988 17.68 -12.96 -25.42
C TYR A 988 17.01 -14.27 -24.94
N MET A 989 16.07 -14.79 -25.73
CA MET A 989 15.32 -16.02 -25.37
C MET A 989 16.19 -17.27 -25.37
N LYS A 990 17.26 -17.33 -26.18
CA LYS A 990 18.27 -18.42 -26.11
C LYS A 990 18.85 -18.57 -24.71
N GLY A 991 18.86 -17.51 -23.89
CA GLY A 991 19.26 -17.57 -22.48
C GLY A 991 18.51 -18.60 -21.65
N PHE A 992 17.24 -18.86 -21.98
CA PHE A 992 16.31 -19.68 -21.20
C PHE A 992 15.82 -20.92 -21.98
N ASP A 993 16.57 -21.31 -23.01
CA ASP A 993 16.28 -22.49 -23.80
C ASP A 993 16.38 -23.76 -22.94
N ALA A 994 15.31 -24.53 -22.86
CA ALA A 994 15.24 -25.81 -22.17
C ALA A 994 16.31 -26.79 -22.68
N CYS A 995 16.72 -26.67 -23.96
CA CYS A 995 17.75 -27.51 -24.56
C CYS A 995 19.19 -27.16 -24.11
N ARG A 996 19.45 -25.97 -23.53
CA ARG A 996 20.76 -25.61 -22.97
C ARG A 996 21.07 -26.40 -21.69
N ASN A 997 20.07 -26.58 -20.83
CA ASN A 997 20.20 -27.30 -19.56
C ASN A 997 20.20 -28.83 -19.73
N PHE A 998 19.82 -29.36 -20.89
CA PHE A 998 19.96 -30.79 -21.22
C PHE A 998 21.41 -31.29 -21.09
N SER A 999 22.40 -30.39 -21.15
CA SER A 999 23.83 -30.73 -21.00
C SER A 999 24.36 -30.64 -19.56
N TYR A 1000 23.64 -30.02 -18.61
CA TYR A 1000 24.13 -29.79 -17.23
C TYR A 1000 23.41 -30.60 -16.15
N SER A 1001 22.37 -31.37 -16.49
CA SER A 1001 21.72 -32.33 -15.57
C SER A 1001 22.55 -33.60 -15.29
N TRP A 1002 23.81 -33.69 -15.72
CA TRP A 1002 24.64 -34.90 -15.55
C TRP A 1002 25.96 -34.66 -14.81
N THR A 1003 26.09 -33.58 -14.06
CA THR A 1003 27.25 -33.40 -13.19
C THR A 1003 26.86 -32.78 -11.85
N VAL A 1004 26.95 -33.63 -10.81
CA VAL A 1004 26.95 -33.30 -9.37
C VAL A 1004 25.57 -33.28 -8.67
N ALA A 1005 24.91 -34.44 -8.66
CA ALA A 1005 24.37 -35.06 -7.45
C ALA A 1005 24.22 -36.57 -7.73
N SER A 1006 24.96 -37.41 -7.01
CA SER A 1006 25.00 -38.88 -7.01
C SER A 1006 23.88 -39.57 -7.81
N ALA A 1007 24.16 -39.98 -9.06
CA ALA A 1007 23.20 -40.68 -9.91
C ALA A 1007 22.73 -41.97 -9.25
N SER A 1008 21.54 -41.94 -8.64
CA SER A 1008 20.88 -43.13 -8.15
C SER A 1008 20.26 -43.84 -9.34
N HIS A 1009 20.73 -45.05 -9.65
CA HIS A 1009 20.18 -45.83 -10.77
C HIS A 1009 18.72 -46.19 -10.48
N PRO A 1010 17.81 -46.09 -11.48
CA PRO A 1010 16.43 -46.52 -11.31
C PRO A 1010 16.36 -48.00 -10.93
N LEU A 1011 15.48 -48.32 -9.99
CA LEU A 1011 15.14 -49.67 -9.62
C LEU A 1011 14.34 -50.31 -10.77
N GLY A 1012 14.62 -51.58 -11.06
CA GLY A 1012 13.87 -52.39 -12.01
C GLY A 1012 13.02 -53.48 -11.34
N LYS A 1013 12.28 -54.24 -12.15
CA LYS A 1013 11.42 -55.39 -11.77
C LYS A 1013 11.97 -56.32 -10.69
N GLN A 1014 13.28 -56.54 -10.69
CA GLN A 1014 13.96 -57.43 -9.75
C GLN A 1014 13.81 -56.96 -8.29
N HIS A 1015 13.77 -55.64 -8.06
CA HIS A 1015 13.60 -55.05 -6.74
C HIS A 1015 12.18 -55.20 -6.22
N VAL A 1016 11.16 -55.05 -7.09
CA VAL A 1016 9.76 -55.31 -6.74
C VAL A 1016 9.58 -56.79 -6.37
N LYS A 1017 10.16 -57.72 -7.16
CA LYS A 1017 10.15 -59.15 -6.84
C LYS A 1017 10.79 -59.46 -5.49
N ALA A 1018 11.97 -58.90 -5.22
CA ALA A 1018 12.67 -59.11 -3.95
C ALA A 1018 11.87 -58.55 -2.76
N ALA A 1019 11.24 -57.37 -2.91
CA ALA A 1019 10.41 -56.78 -1.87
C ALA A 1019 9.17 -57.61 -1.57
N LEU A 1020 8.47 -58.09 -2.59
CA LEU A 1020 7.30 -58.97 -2.43
C LEU A 1020 7.68 -60.28 -1.72
N GLN A 1021 8.82 -60.88 -2.08
CA GLN A 1021 9.34 -62.08 -1.41
C GLN A 1021 9.69 -61.82 0.06
N ALA A 1022 10.36 -60.70 0.37
CA ALA A 1022 10.70 -60.32 1.74
C ALA A 1022 9.46 -60.07 2.61
N LEU A 1023 8.37 -59.62 2.00
CA LEU A 1023 7.08 -59.38 2.65
C LEU A 1023 6.19 -60.63 2.71
N GLY A 1024 6.66 -61.78 2.20
CA GLY A 1024 5.90 -63.04 2.17
C GLY A 1024 4.71 -63.03 1.22
N VAL A 1025 4.66 -62.10 0.25
CA VAL A 1025 3.57 -61.95 -0.71
C VAL A 1025 3.90 -62.69 -2.00
N GLN A 1026 3.09 -63.70 -2.34
CA GLN A 1026 3.16 -64.35 -3.65
C GLN A 1026 2.31 -63.55 -4.65
N ALA A 1027 2.97 -62.78 -5.53
CA ALA A 1027 2.29 -62.00 -6.56
C ALA A 1027 2.56 -62.55 -7.98
N ARG A 1028 1.53 -62.52 -8.82
CA ARG A 1028 1.60 -62.92 -10.23
C ARG A 1028 1.95 -61.72 -11.10
N PHE A 1029 3.07 -61.77 -11.83
CA PHE A 1029 3.49 -60.73 -12.77
C PHE A 1029 2.85 -60.95 -14.15
N LEU A 1030 2.37 -59.87 -14.78
CA LEU A 1030 1.66 -59.87 -16.05
C LEU A 1030 2.12 -58.69 -16.91
N ARG A 1031 1.99 -58.79 -18.23
CA ARG A 1031 2.05 -57.63 -19.12
C ARG A 1031 0.68 -56.92 -19.14
N CYS A 1032 0.70 -55.59 -19.28
CA CYS A 1032 -0.51 -54.78 -19.31
C CYS A 1032 -1.52 -55.25 -20.36
N ASP A 1033 -1.03 -55.62 -21.55
CA ASP A 1033 -1.87 -56.06 -22.68
C ASP A 1033 -2.51 -57.45 -22.49
N GLU A 1034 -2.02 -58.25 -21.54
CA GLU A 1034 -2.52 -59.61 -21.25
C GLU A 1034 -3.49 -59.63 -20.04
N SER A 1035 -3.89 -58.46 -19.55
CA SER A 1035 -4.45 -58.29 -18.20
C SER A 1035 -5.96 -58.01 -18.09
N GLU A 1036 -6.69 -57.99 -19.21
CA GLU A 1036 -8.11 -57.55 -19.28
C GLU A 1036 -9.07 -58.30 -18.34
N ASN A 1037 -8.73 -59.52 -17.88
CA ASN A 1037 -9.57 -60.32 -16.98
C ASN A 1037 -8.88 -60.66 -15.62
N ALA A 1038 -7.78 -59.98 -15.26
CA ALA A 1038 -6.93 -60.39 -14.14
C ALA A 1038 -7.10 -59.55 -12.85
N GLY A 1039 -7.76 -58.39 -12.92
CA GLY A 1039 -7.98 -57.47 -11.79
C GLY A 1039 -8.11 -56.01 -12.25
N LEU A 1040 -8.39 -55.10 -11.31
CA LEU A 1040 -8.48 -53.67 -11.60
C LEU A 1040 -7.08 -53.06 -11.76
N LEU A 1041 -6.85 -52.37 -12.88
CA LEU A 1041 -5.59 -51.67 -13.14
C LEU A 1041 -5.53 -50.33 -12.39
N VAL A 1042 -4.51 -50.16 -11.55
CA VAL A 1042 -4.35 -48.99 -10.68
C VAL A 1042 -3.07 -48.22 -10.99
N LYS A 1043 -3.13 -46.89 -10.85
CA LYS A 1043 -1.96 -46.01 -10.94
C LYS A 1043 -1.43 -45.67 -9.55
N SER A 1044 -0.10 -45.58 -9.44
CA SER A 1044 0.61 -45.09 -8.26
C SER A 1044 1.17 -43.70 -8.51
N ILE A 1045 0.72 -42.70 -7.75
CA ILE A 1045 1.12 -41.30 -7.89
C ILE A 1045 2.00 -40.90 -6.72
N ALA A 1046 3.26 -40.53 -7.00
CA ALA A 1046 4.22 -40.06 -6.01
C ALA A 1046 4.01 -38.58 -5.67
N LEU A 1047 3.98 -38.28 -4.38
CA LEU A 1047 3.60 -36.99 -3.81
C LEU A 1047 4.64 -36.49 -2.82
N LEU A 1048 4.90 -35.20 -2.88
CA LEU A 1048 5.73 -34.42 -1.97
C LEU A 1048 4.82 -33.48 -1.17
N VAL A 1049 4.80 -33.67 0.14
CA VAL A 1049 3.95 -32.89 1.05
C VAL A 1049 4.84 -32.04 1.93
N ARG A 1050 4.78 -30.72 1.74
CA ARG A 1050 5.61 -29.76 2.47
C ARG A 1050 4.82 -29.20 3.65
N LYS A 1051 4.86 -29.84 4.82
CA LYS A 1051 4.12 -29.33 5.97
C LYS A 1051 4.62 -27.94 6.40
N GLY A 1052 3.69 -27.02 6.67
CA GLY A 1052 3.94 -25.67 7.16
C GLY A 1052 4.77 -25.64 8.46
N LYS A 1053 5.43 -24.51 8.70
CA LYS A 1053 6.37 -24.25 9.82
C LYS A 1053 5.79 -24.70 11.17
N GLN A 1054 6.16 -25.89 11.66
CA GLN A 1054 6.28 -26.09 13.11
C GLN A 1054 7.52 -25.32 13.56
N THR A 1055 7.34 -24.45 14.55
CA THR A 1055 8.41 -23.70 15.22
C THR A 1055 9.46 -24.69 15.72
N ASN A 1056 10.68 -24.61 15.19
CA ASN A 1056 11.90 -25.32 15.63
C ASN A 1056 12.28 -26.68 14.99
N ALA A 1057 11.72 -27.10 13.84
CA ALA A 1057 12.24 -28.29 13.11
C ALA A 1057 12.54 -28.02 11.62
N PRO A 1058 13.53 -28.72 10.99
CA PRO A 1058 13.75 -28.66 9.55
C PRO A 1058 12.45 -29.01 8.81
N ARG A 1059 12.21 -28.39 7.64
CA ARG A 1059 11.04 -28.67 6.79
C ARG A 1059 10.97 -30.18 6.53
N ARG A 1060 10.09 -30.88 7.24
CA ARG A 1060 9.87 -32.31 7.05
C ARG A 1060 9.04 -32.48 5.78
N ILE A 1061 9.71 -32.86 4.71
CA ILE A 1061 9.04 -33.29 3.49
C ILE A 1061 8.51 -34.70 3.76
N LEU A 1062 7.19 -34.85 3.72
CA LEU A 1062 6.56 -36.16 3.78
C LEU A 1062 6.40 -36.66 2.34
N HIS A 1063 6.86 -37.89 2.11
CA HIS A 1063 6.72 -38.57 0.84
C HIS A 1063 5.53 -39.53 0.93
N ALA A 1064 4.61 -39.42 -0.03
CA ALA A 1064 3.44 -40.27 -0.08
C ALA A 1064 3.27 -40.87 -1.48
N VAL A 1065 2.60 -42.03 -1.55
CA VAL A 1065 2.18 -42.64 -2.81
C VAL A 1065 0.68 -42.90 -2.73
N ALA A 1066 -0.09 -42.28 -3.62
CA ALA A 1066 -1.51 -42.52 -3.75
C ALA A 1066 -1.77 -43.60 -4.81
N VAL A 1067 -2.54 -44.63 -4.44
CA VAL A 1067 -2.96 -45.74 -5.29
C VAL A 1067 -4.44 -45.59 -5.56
N LEU A 1068 -4.81 -45.42 -6.83
CA LEU A 1068 -6.18 -45.18 -7.26
C LEU A 1068 -6.42 -45.82 -8.64
N PRO A 1069 -7.68 -46.05 -9.03
CA PRO A 1069 -8.01 -46.54 -10.38
C PRO A 1069 -7.46 -45.63 -11.47
N LEU A 1070 -7.21 -46.20 -12.66
CA LEU A 1070 -6.76 -45.41 -13.82
C LEU A 1070 -7.75 -44.31 -14.21
N ASP A 1071 -9.04 -44.62 -14.14
CA ASP A 1071 -10.16 -43.78 -14.57
C ASP A 1071 -10.49 -42.63 -13.61
N ARG A 1072 -9.86 -42.59 -12.42
CA ARG A 1072 -10.14 -41.59 -11.38
C ARG A 1072 -9.08 -40.51 -11.24
N SER A 1073 -9.49 -39.32 -10.80
CA SER A 1073 -8.60 -38.17 -10.58
C SER A 1073 -8.15 -38.11 -9.13
N ILE A 1074 -6.92 -37.69 -8.86
CA ILE A 1074 -6.51 -37.44 -7.47
C ILE A 1074 -7.17 -36.16 -6.95
N ASP A 1075 -7.80 -36.23 -5.79
CA ASP A 1075 -8.36 -35.06 -5.12
C ASP A 1075 -7.28 -34.46 -4.21
N MET A 1076 -6.67 -33.37 -4.67
CA MET A 1076 -5.60 -32.67 -3.94
C MET A 1076 -6.11 -32.01 -2.64
N GLN A 1077 -7.39 -31.68 -2.55
CA GLN A 1077 -7.99 -31.07 -1.36
C GLN A 1077 -8.28 -32.12 -0.29
N ALA A 1078 -8.88 -33.26 -0.69
CA ALA A 1078 -9.05 -34.41 0.20
C ALA A 1078 -7.70 -34.93 0.69
N LEU A 1079 -6.71 -34.98 -0.19
CA LEU A 1079 -5.36 -35.44 0.16
C LEU A 1079 -4.60 -34.46 1.05
N GLY A 1080 -4.73 -33.15 0.81
CA GLY A 1080 -4.21 -32.12 1.73
C GLY A 1080 -4.81 -32.25 3.12
N SER A 1081 -6.13 -32.42 3.20
CA SER A 1081 -6.87 -32.63 4.45
C SER A 1081 -6.41 -33.91 5.18
N LEU A 1082 -6.30 -35.04 4.45
CA LEU A 1082 -5.84 -36.33 4.98
C LEU A 1082 -4.41 -36.26 5.52
N LEU A 1083 -3.54 -35.51 4.86
CA LEU A 1083 -2.13 -35.40 5.21
C LEU A 1083 -1.84 -34.25 6.18
N GLY A 1084 -2.82 -33.42 6.51
CA GLY A 1084 -2.68 -32.24 7.36
C GLY A 1084 -1.75 -31.20 6.74
N ALA A 1085 -1.94 -30.92 5.45
CA ALA A 1085 -1.20 -29.93 4.69
C ALA A 1085 -2.14 -29.09 3.82
N ASP A 1086 -1.76 -27.84 3.54
CA ASP A 1086 -2.46 -27.01 2.58
C ASP A 1086 -2.38 -27.67 1.18
N PRO A 1087 -3.47 -27.71 0.38
CA PRO A 1087 -3.44 -28.24 -0.98
C PRO A 1087 -2.36 -27.62 -1.89
N ASP A 1088 -1.92 -26.39 -1.64
CA ASP A 1088 -0.82 -25.74 -2.36
C ASP A 1088 0.58 -26.22 -1.97
N ASP A 1089 0.69 -26.91 -0.83
CA ASP A 1089 1.93 -27.49 -0.33
C ASP A 1089 2.11 -28.97 -0.71
N VAL A 1090 1.10 -29.55 -1.35
CA VAL A 1090 1.13 -30.87 -1.98
C VAL A 1090 1.53 -30.71 -3.46
N SER A 1091 2.54 -31.45 -3.90
CA SER A 1091 2.95 -31.47 -5.31
C SER A 1091 3.36 -32.86 -5.75
N LEU A 1092 3.16 -33.17 -7.04
CA LEU A 1092 3.71 -34.39 -7.65
C LEU A 1092 5.24 -34.39 -7.57
N ALA A 1093 5.84 -35.58 -7.43
CA ALA A 1093 7.30 -35.73 -7.52
C ALA A 1093 7.78 -35.50 -8.96
N ASP A 1094 8.86 -34.75 -9.12
CA ASP A 1094 9.54 -34.61 -10.42
C ASP A 1094 10.34 -35.87 -10.79
N GLN A 1095 10.83 -35.96 -12.03
CA GLN A 1095 11.52 -37.15 -12.54
C GLN A 1095 12.77 -37.51 -11.72
N GLU A 1096 13.54 -36.52 -11.27
CA GLU A 1096 14.73 -36.75 -10.46
C GLU A 1096 14.34 -37.31 -9.08
N THR A 1097 13.35 -36.70 -8.44
CA THR A 1097 12.85 -37.11 -7.12
C THR A 1097 12.17 -38.48 -7.19
N LEU A 1098 11.44 -38.77 -8.26
CA LEU A 1098 10.86 -40.09 -8.54
C LEU A 1098 11.94 -41.18 -8.50
N VAL A 1099 13.03 -41.01 -9.23
CA VAL A 1099 14.11 -42.02 -9.29
C VAL A 1099 14.93 -42.04 -7.98
N ARG A 1100 15.25 -40.86 -7.45
CA ARG A 1100 16.11 -40.70 -6.27
C ARG A 1100 15.42 -41.18 -5.00
N VAL A 1101 14.16 -40.82 -4.77
CA VAL A 1101 13.43 -41.08 -3.53
C VAL A 1101 12.53 -42.31 -3.63
N PHE A 1102 11.76 -42.42 -4.71
CA PHE A 1102 10.79 -43.52 -4.85
C PHE A 1102 11.40 -44.74 -5.55
N GLY A 1103 12.43 -44.52 -6.37
CA GLY A 1103 13.23 -45.56 -7.00
C GLY A 1103 12.94 -45.76 -8.48
N TYR A 1104 11.82 -45.28 -9.00
CA TYR A 1104 11.33 -45.68 -10.33
C TYR A 1104 11.10 -44.47 -11.23
N SER A 1105 11.28 -44.68 -12.54
CA SER A 1105 10.84 -43.73 -13.56
C SER A 1105 9.31 -43.65 -13.60
N ARG A 1106 8.79 -42.52 -14.10
CA ARG A 1106 7.36 -42.34 -14.32
C ARG A 1106 6.78 -43.48 -15.17
N GLY A 1107 5.67 -44.05 -14.73
CA GLY A 1107 5.01 -45.20 -15.38
C GLY A 1107 5.42 -46.57 -14.83
N CYS A 1108 6.56 -46.68 -14.15
CA CYS A 1108 7.04 -47.96 -13.60
C CYS A 1108 6.75 -48.13 -12.09
N LEU A 1109 6.25 -47.07 -11.44
CA LEU A 1109 6.06 -47.00 -9.99
C LEU A 1109 4.87 -47.87 -9.54
N GLY A 1110 5.10 -48.70 -8.52
CA GLY A 1110 4.06 -49.40 -7.76
C GLY A 1110 4.11 -49.06 -6.27
N PRO A 1111 3.16 -49.55 -5.46
CA PRO A 1111 3.11 -49.29 -4.02
C PRO A 1111 4.09 -50.13 -3.19
N ILE A 1112 4.73 -51.15 -3.78
CA ILE A 1112 5.68 -52.06 -3.14
C ILE A 1112 6.99 -52.07 -3.91
N GLY A 1113 8.12 -52.12 -3.18
CA GLY A 1113 9.46 -52.14 -3.75
C GLY A 1113 10.06 -50.75 -3.90
N LEU A 1114 9.49 -49.74 -3.23
CA LEU A 1114 10.03 -48.37 -3.20
C LEU A 1114 11.39 -48.34 -2.53
N ARG A 1115 12.28 -47.45 -2.99
CA ARG A 1115 13.66 -47.36 -2.51
C ARG A 1115 13.77 -47.21 -1.00
N GLU A 1116 12.88 -46.44 -0.39
CA GLU A 1116 12.74 -46.30 1.06
C GLU A 1116 11.31 -46.63 1.50
N GLN A 1117 10.84 -47.86 1.25
CA GLN A 1117 9.45 -48.29 1.50
C GLN A 1117 8.90 -47.88 2.88
N SER A 1118 9.68 -48.02 3.95
CA SER A 1118 9.24 -47.70 5.33
C SER A 1118 9.13 -46.20 5.62
N ALA A 1119 9.71 -45.34 4.78
CA ALA A 1119 9.63 -43.88 4.91
C ALA A 1119 8.47 -43.28 4.08
N MET A 1120 7.76 -44.11 3.29
CA MET A 1120 6.69 -43.69 2.39
C MET A 1120 5.32 -43.92 3.01
N ARG A 1121 4.45 -42.92 2.95
CA ARG A 1121 3.04 -43.11 3.32
C ARG A 1121 2.25 -43.60 2.11
N ILE A 1122 1.78 -44.84 2.14
CA ILE A 1122 0.92 -45.38 1.09
C ILE A 1122 -0.53 -45.04 1.40
N ILE A 1123 -1.24 -44.48 0.43
CA ILE A 1123 -2.65 -44.13 0.52
C ILE A 1123 -3.36 -44.92 -0.58
N VAL A 1124 -4.35 -45.71 -0.20
CA VAL A 1124 -5.16 -46.51 -1.13
C VAL A 1124 -6.55 -45.90 -1.17
N ASP A 1125 -7.08 -45.65 -2.36
CA ASP A 1125 -8.44 -45.11 -2.50
C ASP A 1125 -9.47 -46.10 -1.93
N ASP A 1126 -10.51 -45.59 -1.29
CA ASP A 1126 -11.51 -46.45 -0.65
C ASP A 1126 -12.31 -47.29 -1.66
N CYS A 1127 -12.41 -46.85 -2.91
CA CYS A 1127 -13.18 -47.55 -3.94
C CYS A 1127 -12.53 -48.86 -4.41
N VAL A 1128 -11.20 -49.01 -4.26
CA VAL A 1128 -10.51 -50.22 -4.73
C VAL A 1128 -10.59 -51.38 -3.75
N LYS A 1129 -11.20 -51.17 -2.57
CA LYS A 1129 -11.38 -52.21 -1.55
C LYS A 1129 -12.31 -53.34 -1.98
N SER A 1130 -13.25 -53.06 -2.89
CA SER A 1130 -14.24 -54.04 -3.34
C SER A 1130 -13.72 -54.97 -4.45
N GLU A 1131 -12.50 -54.77 -4.92
CA GLU A 1131 -11.92 -55.51 -6.03
C GLU A 1131 -11.25 -56.80 -5.57
N ASP A 1132 -11.33 -57.87 -6.37
CA ASP A 1132 -10.67 -59.15 -6.05
C ASP A 1132 -9.14 -59.04 -6.15
N TYR A 1133 -8.63 -58.29 -7.14
CA TYR A 1133 -7.21 -58.09 -7.37
C TYR A 1133 -6.93 -56.70 -7.95
N LEU A 1134 -5.85 -56.06 -7.49
CA LEU A 1134 -5.27 -54.84 -8.04
C LEU A 1134 -4.04 -55.18 -8.88
N LEU A 1135 -3.94 -54.60 -10.07
CA LEU A 1135 -2.79 -54.69 -10.94
C LEU A 1135 -1.90 -53.46 -10.72
N CYS A 1136 -0.81 -53.65 -9.98
CA CYS A 1136 0.10 -52.58 -9.58
C CYS A 1136 1.37 -52.56 -10.43
N GLY A 1137 1.97 -51.39 -10.66
CA GLY A 1137 3.20 -51.25 -11.45
C GLY A 1137 4.36 -52.11 -10.91
N ALA A 1138 5.04 -52.83 -11.81
CA ALA A 1138 6.03 -53.85 -11.46
C ALA A 1138 7.49 -53.41 -11.61
N GLY A 1139 7.78 -52.11 -11.66
CA GLY A 1139 9.15 -51.60 -11.76
C GLY A 1139 9.73 -51.62 -13.18
N GLU A 1140 8.93 -51.94 -14.18
CA GLU A 1140 9.25 -51.88 -15.61
C GLU A 1140 8.03 -51.36 -16.38
N ALA A 1141 8.25 -50.72 -17.53
CA ALA A 1141 7.14 -50.21 -18.34
C ALA A 1141 6.28 -51.38 -18.85
N ASP A 1142 4.96 -51.17 -18.88
CA ASP A 1142 3.96 -52.13 -19.36
C ASP A 1142 3.93 -53.48 -18.62
N GLU A 1143 4.53 -53.54 -17.42
CA GLU A 1143 4.47 -54.70 -16.53
C GLU A 1143 3.81 -54.38 -15.20
N VAL A 1144 2.95 -55.29 -14.76
CA VAL A 1144 2.18 -55.18 -13.51
C VAL A 1144 2.25 -56.47 -12.70
N TYR A 1145 1.93 -56.39 -11.41
CA TYR A 1145 1.71 -57.57 -10.56
C TYR A 1145 0.32 -57.52 -9.90
N ALA A 1146 -0.31 -58.67 -9.79
CA ALA A 1146 -1.62 -58.82 -9.14
C ALA A 1146 -1.47 -59.01 -7.62
N ILE A 1147 -2.24 -58.25 -6.84
CA ILE A 1147 -2.29 -58.33 -5.37
C ILE A 1147 -3.72 -58.04 -4.88
N ALA A 1148 -4.21 -58.80 -3.90
CA ALA A 1148 -5.52 -58.51 -3.29
C ALA A 1148 -5.44 -57.21 -2.46
N PRO A 1149 -6.47 -56.33 -2.48
CA PRO A 1149 -6.45 -55.05 -1.76
C PRO A 1149 -6.15 -55.19 -0.27
N GLU A 1150 -6.72 -56.20 0.42
CA GLU A 1150 -6.51 -56.40 1.86
C GLU A 1150 -5.07 -56.82 2.16
N VAL A 1151 -4.47 -57.61 1.27
CA VAL A 1151 -3.06 -57.99 1.37
C VAL A 1151 -2.19 -56.76 1.18
N LEU A 1152 -2.43 -55.94 0.15
CA LEU A 1152 -1.69 -54.70 -0.06
C LEU A 1152 -1.79 -53.77 1.16
N ILE A 1153 -3.01 -53.47 1.61
CA ILE A 1153 -3.27 -52.55 2.74
C ILE A 1153 -2.54 -53.03 3.99
N LYS A 1154 -2.63 -54.32 4.32
CA LYS A 1154 -1.97 -54.90 5.49
C LYS A 1154 -0.45 -54.92 5.34
N THR A 1155 0.07 -55.22 4.16
CA THR A 1155 1.51 -55.39 3.92
C THR A 1155 2.28 -54.08 4.00
N VAL A 1156 1.70 -52.96 3.55
CA VAL A 1156 2.38 -51.65 3.55
C VAL A 1156 1.83 -50.66 4.59
N ASP A 1157 0.96 -51.11 5.49
CA ASP A 1157 0.25 -50.26 6.45
C ASP A 1157 -0.43 -49.04 5.77
N ALA A 1158 -1.17 -49.32 4.68
CA ALA A 1158 -1.75 -48.26 3.87
C ALA A 1158 -2.91 -47.55 4.58
N VAL A 1159 -2.96 -46.23 4.43
CA VAL A 1159 -4.13 -45.44 4.81
C VAL A 1159 -5.18 -45.58 3.74
N VAL A 1160 -6.39 -46.01 4.12
CA VAL A 1160 -7.51 -46.04 3.17
C VAL A 1160 -8.39 -44.83 3.37
N ALA A 1161 -8.58 -44.05 2.31
CA ALA A 1161 -9.38 -42.85 2.33
C ALA A 1161 -9.95 -42.57 0.93
N LYS A 1162 -11.08 -41.88 0.87
CA LYS A 1162 -11.55 -41.28 -0.38
C LYS A 1162 -10.58 -40.16 -0.77
N ASN A 1163 -9.69 -40.45 -1.72
CA ASN A 1163 -8.66 -39.51 -2.18
C ASN A 1163 -8.70 -39.33 -3.71
N SER A 1164 -9.78 -39.81 -4.33
CA SER A 1164 -10.08 -39.61 -5.73
C SER A 1164 -11.51 -39.13 -5.97
N SER A 1165 -11.67 -38.41 -7.09
CA SER A 1165 -12.94 -37.91 -7.62
C SER A 1165 -13.22 -38.51 -8.99
#